data_AF-A0AAN6D3V7-F1
#
_entry.id   AF-A0AAN6D3V7-F1
#
_cell.length_a   1.000
_cell.length_b   1.000
_cell.length_c   1.000
_cell.angle_alpha   90.00
_cell.angle_beta   90.00
_cell.angle_gamma   90.00
#
_symmetry.space_group_name_H-M   'P 1'
#
loop_
_entity.id
_entity.type
_entity.pdbx_description
1 polymer ?
#
loop_
_entity_poly.entity_id
_entity_poly.type
_entity_poly.pdbx_seq_one_letter_code
_entity_poly.pdbx_strand_id
1 'polypeptide(L)'
;MLQNKCEKDNNATEDSLGESDQDDNATLFGSNGDAQAPAVANFNVRQGTLDGQTLVNGEQGIRTENNISVLNGNSAQATDLARSQLSQLQYNENRISLDRSINTASSILSNLQRENSERPIYYPTNIQDETLDSKLNSKSSKLALIRHNSVGNSQHLLTEPRGSSETSNFELLKINLKIGPGSENLLQTLDKAALSQLLNEKFSHIKRHLRSLRDRIDDTSSKVLVTGDLNSGKSAFCNALLRRKVMPEDQQPCTNVFCEIIDARDNNNGIEEVHAVPIGSVYLKNDERTYKIFPLEELEHLVYQSEHYSLLIVYVTDNRPSNQSLLKNGVIDIKLIDAPGLNLDSYHTTQVFSRQEEIDLVVFVVNAENHFTLSGREFISSATNDKNLIFIVVNKFDNIRDQDKCKRKVMDQVHSLSPETYKNSSNFVHFVSSKEMINQNPGGDGPDGNPDEGDGPRSPDFDHLEASLRKFLVEKRSLSKLLPAKNYLVKLYSDLIELSQINEKLYNESMVEAENELKKLGPQYDDILQSSAKTNEKISRLIESVSSEVYANSRDQINRIINEVDHLSLGIRFEGYSNITEFARQVQERIIGKILEVVSSVEEHARHETSSAIDEIKRLGVQVLGEGSLPNTKFIPSSMYSKKRDNLQRHIENEVSLFDFVDPNFESFCKICGITIPDSRTNLLIGLTANKLWAGGLSSMAILYGPRVISTVTGIASISSYIPRFVVTKVVPGTLIGVAIGLPLYYLYKDAPHAYQRNVVKKIKKNIEHEDYQHLNSLRISKEVRKVLNYPAKDISNAFATTIEKQSSRRSKILSDLKTSEISLSFYRELTKQVKEQYQIVQSFDLESVHTVN
;
A
#
# COMPACT_ATOMS: atom_id res chain seq x y z
N MET A 1 -21.55 -25.31 -12.01
CA MET A 1 -21.57 -26.78 -12.22
C MET A 1 -20.12 -27.21 -12.36
N LEU A 2 -19.46 -28.03 -11.55
CA LEU A 2 -19.67 -28.86 -10.34
C LEU A 2 -18.21 -29.02 -9.83
N GLN A 3 -17.74 -28.66 -8.63
CA GLN A 3 -18.10 -29.01 -7.24
C GLN A 3 -18.34 -30.51 -7.00
N ASN A 4 -17.43 -31.15 -6.23
CA ASN A 4 -17.67 -31.98 -5.01
C ASN A 4 -16.57 -33.06 -4.81
N LYS A 5 -15.88 -33.08 -3.64
CA LYS A 5 -16.10 -33.90 -2.40
C LYS A 5 -15.31 -35.22 -2.44
N CYS A 6 -14.87 -35.87 -1.35
CA CYS A 6 -14.94 -35.81 0.13
C CYS A 6 -13.69 -36.61 0.61
N GLU A 7 -12.97 -36.35 1.72
CA GLU A 7 -13.31 -36.31 3.15
C GLU A 7 -13.54 -37.69 3.83
N LYS A 8 -12.93 -37.84 5.03
CA LYS A 8 -13.17 -38.78 6.17
C LYS A 8 -12.34 -40.08 6.24
N ASP A 9 -11.83 -40.56 7.39
CA ASP A 9 -12.17 -40.48 8.84
C ASP A 9 -10.87 -40.40 9.72
N ASN A 10 -10.73 -39.75 10.91
CA ASN A 10 -11.36 -39.84 12.26
C ASN A 10 -11.31 -41.27 12.89
N ASN A 11 -11.06 -41.55 14.18
CA ASN A 11 -11.03 -40.79 15.43
C ASN A 11 -10.56 -41.68 16.63
N ALA A 12 -10.31 -41.02 17.78
CA ALA A 12 -10.47 -41.48 19.19
C ALA A 12 -9.34 -42.33 19.83
N THR A 13 -8.95 -42.18 21.11
CA THR A 13 -9.72 -41.85 22.35
C THR A 13 -8.82 -41.30 23.48
N GLU A 14 -9.44 -40.55 24.41
CA GLU A 14 -8.96 -39.94 25.67
C GLU A 14 -8.95 -40.88 26.91
N ASP A 15 -8.63 -40.27 28.07
CA ASP A 15 -8.79 -40.65 29.50
C ASP A 15 -7.53 -41.24 30.20
N SER A 16 -7.13 -40.91 31.44
CA SER A 16 -7.59 -39.98 32.51
C SER A 16 -6.64 -40.07 33.73
N LEU A 17 -6.43 -38.95 34.46
CA LEU A 17 -6.24 -38.73 35.92
C LEU A 17 -5.38 -39.64 36.83
N GLY A 18 -4.59 -39.01 37.72
CA GLY A 18 -4.15 -39.57 39.02
C GLY A 18 -2.98 -38.85 39.72
N GLU A 19 -3.26 -38.08 40.78
CA GLU A 19 -2.30 -37.59 41.80
C GLU A 19 -2.00 -38.68 42.85
N SER A 20 -0.75 -38.74 43.37
CA SER A 20 -0.37 -38.55 44.80
C SER A 20 0.88 -39.32 45.26
N ASP A 21 1.64 -38.64 46.14
CA ASP A 21 2.45 -39.09 47.29
C ASP A 21 3.87 -39.71 47.19
N GLN A 22 4.81 -38.92 47.75
CA GLN A 22 5.79 -39.17 48.83
C GLN A 22 6.95 -40.19 48.72
N ASP A 23 8.13 -39.64 49.04
CA ASP A 23 9.27 -40.16 49.82
C ASP A 23 9.99 -41.45 49.37
N ASP A 24 11.28 -41.34 48.98
CA ASP A 24 12.40 -41.54 49.90
C ASP A 24 13.77 -41.63 49.18
N ASN A 25 14.81 -41.17 49.88
CA ASN A 25 16.22 -41.20 49.49
C ASN A 25 16.80 -42.62 49.38
N ALA A 26 17.52 -42.94 48.29
CA ALA A 26 18.66 -43.86 48.34
C ALA A 26 19.59 -43.74 47.11
N THR A 27 20.88 -43.60 47.42
CA THR A 27 22.12 -43.55 46.64
C THR A 27 22.27 -44.61 45.52
N LEU A 28 22.85 -44.26 44.36
CA LEU A 28 24.06 -44.89 43.75
C LEU A 28 24.29 -44.51 42.27
N PHE A 29 25.55 -44.21 41.94
CA PHE A 29 26.11 -43.85 40.63
C PHE A 29 26.05 -44.99 39.60
N GLY A 30 25.94 -44.62 38.31
CA GLY A 30 26.17 -45.51 37.17
C GLY A 30 26.21 -44.77 35.81
N SER A 31 27.42 -44.40 35.39
CA SER A 31 27.95 -44.24 34.02
C SER A 31 27.16 -43.55 32.88
N ASN A 32 27.85 -42.54 32.32
CA ASN A 32 28.06 -42.23 30.89
C ASN A 32 26.92 -41.68 30.03
N GLY A 33 27.16 -40.48 29.47
CA GLY A 33 26.64 -40.08 28.16
C GLY A 33 26.14 -38.64 28.09
N ASP A 34 27.07 -37.69 27.97
CA ASP A 34 26.86 -36.23 27.92
C ASP A 34 25.96 -35.73 26.77
N ALA A 35 25.08 -34.77 27.10
CA ALA A 35 24.53 -33.78 26.18
C ALA A 35 24.85 -32.38 26.73
N GLN A 36 25.64 -31.61 25.97
CA GLN A 36 26.15 -30.28 26.31
C GLN A 36 25.11 -29.16 26.15
N ALA A 37 25.12 -28.21 27.10
CA ALA A 37 24.67 -26.82 26.94
C ALA A 37 25.63 -25.90 27.73
N PRO A 38 25.76 -24.59 27.37
CA PRO A 38 27.06 -23.95 27.22
C PRO A 38 27.59 -23.22 28.47
N ALA A 39 28.92 -23.24 28.62
CA ALA A 39 29.67 -22.50 29.63
C ALA A 39 29.85 -21.02 29.23
N VAL A 40 29.56 -20.10 30.15
CA VAL A 40 29.87 -18.67 30.06
C VAL A 40 31.20 -18.42 30.77
N ALA A 41 32.19 -17.90 30.06
CA ALA A 41 33.49 -17.52 30.64
C ALA A 41 33.48 -16.02 31.03
N ASN A 42 33.71 -15.74 32.32
CA ASN A 42 33.98 -14.39 32.82
C ASN A 42 35.48 -14.19 32.98
N PHE A 43 36.02 -13.09 32.43
CA PHE A 43 37.44 -12.73 32.48
C PHE A 43 37.70 -11.68 33.55
N ASN A 44 38.77 -11.83 34.35
CA ASN A 44 39.16 -10.86 35.39
C ASN A 44 40.65 -10.49 35.26
N VAL A 45 40.95 -9.19 35.11
CA VAL A 45 42.15 -8.66 34.41
C VAL A 45 43.37 -8.41 35.31
N ARG A 46 43.62 -9.18 36.39
CA ARG A 46 44.74 -8.83 37.32
C ARG A 46 45.77 -9.88 37.68
N GLN A 47 45.67 -11.12 37.22
CA GLN A 47 46.77 -12.09 37.32
C GLN A 47 46.81 -12.94 36.04
N GLY A 48 47.92 -12.86 35.30
CA GLY A 48 48.15 -13.60 34.05
C GLY A 48 48.54 -15.05 34.28
N THR A 49 47.66 -15.84 34.91
CA THR A 49 47.78 -17.29 35.04
C THR A 49 46.51 -17.95 34.54
N LEU A 50 46.67 -18.90 33.60
CA LEU A 50 45.58 -19.72 33.07
C LEU A 50 45.42 -20.94 33.98
N ASP A 51 44.77 -20.77 35.13
CA ASP A 51 44.43 -21.90 36.01
C ASP A 51 43.14 -22.57 35.51
N GLY A 52 43.31 -23.55 34.63
CA GLY A 52 42.29 -24.56 34.37
C GLY A 52 42.32 -25.63 35.45
N GLN A 53 41.80 -25.34 36.65
CA GLN A 53 41.47 -26.40 37.62
C GLN A 53 40.03 -26.87 37.37
N THR A 54 39.91 -28.07 36.79
CA THR A 54 38.68 -28.87 36.86
C THR A 54 38.63 -29.52 38.24
N LEU A 55 37.67 -29.12 39.08
CA LEU A 55 37.33 -29.87 40.28
C LEU A 55 36.40 -31.02 39.89
N VAL A 56 36.92 -32.23 39.90
CA VAL A 56 36.11 -33.46 39.95
C VAL A 56 36.58 -34.24 41.18
N ASN A 57 35.64 -34.44 42.12
CA ASN A 57 35.74 -35.22 43.36
C ASN A 57 36.99 -34.98 44.22
N GLY A 58 36.84 -34.11 45.23
CA GLY A 58 37.91 -33.71 46.13
C GLY A 58 38.77 -34.85 46.67
N GLU A 59 39.99 -34.96 46.16
CA GLU A 59 41.18 -35.51 46.82
C GLU A 59 42.43 -34.86 46.20
N GLN A 60 43.38 -34.45 47.05
CA GLN A 60 44.63 -33.80 46.63
C GLN A 60 45.61 -34.86 46.10
N GLY A 61 45.85 -34.84 44.78
CA GLY A 61 46.88 -35.64 44.12
C GLY A 61 48.29 -35.07 44.30
N ILE A 62 49.19 -35.96 44.70
CA ILE A 62 50.59 -35.73 45.09
C ILE A 62 51.44 -35.14 43.95
N ARG A 63 52.25 -34.14 44.31
CA ARG A 63 53.30 -33.53 43.47
C ARG A 63 54.24 -34.59 42.89
N THR A 64 54.25 -34.73 41.58
CA THR A 64 55.42 -35.24 40.84
C THR A 64 56.11 -34.04 40.21
N GLU A 65 57.21 -33.62 40.82
CA GLU A 65 58.14 -32.66 40.26
C GLU A 65 58.74 -33.24 38.98
N ASN A 66 58.26 -32.80 37.82
CA ASN A 66 59.01 -32.89 36.58
C ASN A 66 59.47 -31.48 36.21
N ASN A 67 60.78 -31.30 36.41
CA ASN A 67 61.59 -30.15 36.07
C ASN A 67 61.17 -29.49 34.74
N ILE A 68 60.51 -28.35 34.81
CA ILE A 68 60.66 -27.34 33.77
C ILE A 68 62.04 -26.73 34.01
N SER A 69 63.02 -27.25 33.29
CA SER A 69 64.27 -26.55 33.04
C SER A 69 63.92 -25.13 32.60
N VAL A 70 64.19 -24.17 33.48
CA VAL A 70 64.22 -22.74 33.15
C VAL A 70 65.31 -22.58 32.09
N LEU A 71 64.92 -22.69 30.82
CA LEU A 71 65.71 -22.20 29.72
C LEU A 71 65.66 -20.68 29.83
N ASN A 72 66.76 -20.11 30.32
CA ASN A 72 67.13 -18.74 30.05
C ASN A 72 67.15 -18.54 28.52
N GLY A 73 66.04 -18.08 27.96
CA GLY A 73 65.86 -17.80 26.55
C GLY A 73 65.03 -16.53 26.35
N ASN A 74 65.71 -15.44 26.01
CA ASN A 74 65.25 -14.22 25.33
C ASN A 74 63.83 -13.70 25.66
N SER A 75 63.76 -12.75 26.61
CA SER A 75 62.56 -11.95 26.94
C SER A 75 61.86 -11.30 25.74
N ALA A 76 62.58 -11.05 24.63
CA ALA A 76 62.05 -10.48 23.40
C ALA A 76 61.08 -11.41 22.63
N GLN A 77 61.30 -12.73 22.64
CA GLN A 77 60.43 -13.67 21.91
C GLN A 77 59.08 -13.87 22.62
N ALA A 78 59.08 -13.83 23.95
CA ALA A 78 57.86 -13.90 24.74
C ALA A 78 56.98 -12.65 24.57
N THR A 79 57.58 -11.47 24.44
CA THR A 79 56.85 -10.21 24.19
C THR A 79 56.22 -10.14 22.80
N ASP A 80 56.90 -10.66 21.77
CA ASP A 80 56.40 -10.66 20.40
C ASP A 80 55.21 -11.62 20.22
N LEU A 81 55.26 -12.80 20.85
CA LEU A 81 54.14 -13.74 20.86
C LEU A 81 52.90 -13.15 21.54
N ALA A 82 53.07 -12.50 22.70
CA ALA A 82 51.99 -11.85 23.43
C ALA A 82 51.37 -10.69 22.61
N ARG A 83 52.18 -9.90 21.90
CA ARG A 83 51.71 -8.82 21.02
C ARG A 83 50.92 -9.38 19.83
N SER A 84 51.39 -10.48 19.22
CA SER A 84 50.68 -11.17 18.13
C SER A 84 49.32 -11.71 18.59
N GLN A 85 49.25 -12.31 19.77
CA GLN A 85 47.99 -12.81 20.34
C GLN A 85 47.01 -11.68 20.65
N LEU A 86 47.49 -10.57 21.23
CA LEU A 86 46.65 -9.39 21.50
C LEU A 86 46.11 -8.77 20.21
N SER A 87 46.96 -8.62 19.18
CA SER A 87 46.55 -8.14 17.86
C SER A 87 45.52 -9.07 17.22
N GLN A 88 45.64 -10.39 17.39
CA GLN A 88 44.66 -11.35 16.91
C GLN A 88 43.32 -11.27 17.65
N LEU A 89 43.34 -11.10 18.97
CA LEU A 89 42.12 -10.90 19.76
C LEU A 89 41.37 -9.65 19.30
N GLN A 90 42.08 -8.53 19.15
CA GLN A 90 41.51 -7.28 18.62
C GLN A 90 40.97 -7.45 17.19
N TYR A 91 41.70 -8.16 16.33
CA TYR A 91 41.23 -8.48 14.98
C TYR A 91 39.91 -9.27 15.03
N ASN A 92 39.84 -10.30 15.87
CA ASN A 92 38.63 -11.14 16.00
C ASN A 92 37.45 -10.34 16.57
N GLU A 93 37.68 -9.47 17.55
CA GLU A 93 36.65 -8.60 18.11
C GLU A 93 36.11 -7.61 17.07
N ASN A 94 36.99 -6.93 16.35
CA ASN A 94 36.64 -6.02 15.27
C ASN A 94 35.94 -6.76 14.11
N ARG A 95 36.38 -7.98 13.79
CA ARG A 95 35.76 -8.87 12.79
C ARG A 95 34.31 -9.18 13.14
N ILE A 96 34.06 -9.67 14.35
CA ILE A 96 32.71 -10.02 14.83
C ILE A 96 31.82 -8.77 14.88
N SER A 97 32.37 -7.64 15.32
CA SER A 97 31.62 -6.38 15.38
C SER A 97 31.25 -5.86 13.99
N LEU A 98 32.16 -5.96 13.01
CA LEU A 98 31.88 -5.61 11.61
C LEU A 98 30.88 -6.57 10.96
N ASP A 99 30.98 -7.88 11.19
CA ASP A 99 30.00 -8.85 10.67
C ASP A 99 28.58 -8.54 11.19
N ARG A 100 28.44 -8.26 12.50
CA ARG A 100 27.16 -7.80 13.07
C ARG A 100 26.66 -6.52 12.40
N SER A 101 27.54 -5.55 12.16
CA SER A 101 27.19 -4.29 11.48
C SER A 101 26.77 -4.51 10.02
N ILE A 102 27.40 -5.44 9.29
CA ILE A 102 27.00 -5.81 7.92
C ILE A 102 25.60 -6.45 7.92
N ASN A 103 25.36 -7.39 8.82
CA ASN A 103 24.06 -8.04 8.96
C ASN A 103 22.96 -7.02 9.33
N THR A 104 23.29 -6.05 10.19
CA THR A 104 22.39 -4.95 10.57
C THR A 104 22.10 -4.03 9.39
N ALA A 105 23.12 -3.63 8.61
CA ALA A 105 22.95 -2.84 7.39
C ALA A 105 22.05 -3.56 6.36
N SER A 106 22.25 -4.87 6.18
CA SER A 106 21.42 -5.70 5.29
C SER A 106 19.96 -5.79 5.76
N SER A 107 19.72 -5.84 7.08
CA SER A 107 18.39 -5.79 7.69
C SER A 107 17.71 -4.43 7.46
N ILE A 108 18.45 -3.33 7.69
CA ILE A 108 17.96 -1.96 7.44
C ILE A 108 17.56 -1.78 5.97
N LEU A 109 18.40 -2.25 5.03
CA LEU A 109 18.08 -2.21 3.60
C LEU A 109 16.85 -3.06 3.26
N SER A 110 16.64 -4.19 3.94
CA SER A 110 15.44 -5.02 3.75
C SER A 110 14.17 -4.34 4.27
N ASN A 111 14.26 -3.63 5.40
CA ASN A 111 13.16 -2.82 5.92
C ASN A 111 12.83 -1.66 4.99
N LEU A 112 13.85 -0.99 4.42
CA LEU A 112 13.67 0.05 3.41
C LEU A 112 13.07 -0.47 2.11
N GLN A 113 13.46 -1.66 1.65
CA GLN A 113 12.84 -2.30 0.48
C GLN A 113 11.35 -2.57 0.72
N ARG A 114 10.98 -3.05 1.91
CA ARG A 114 9.57 -3.26 2.29
C ARG A 114 8.82 -1.94 2.34
N GLU A 115 9.36 -0.94 3.02
CA GLU A 115 8.75 0.39 3.07
C GLU A 115 8.55 0.95 1.66
N ASN A 116 9.56 0.89 0.79
CA ASN A 116 9.47 1.37 -0.58
C ASN A 116 8.42 0.65 -1.44
N SER A 117 8.13 -0.62 -1.12
CA SER A 117 7.10 -1.40 -1.81
C SER A 117 5.68 -1.03 -1.38
N GLU A 118 5.49 -0.66 -0.11
CA GLU A 118 4.21 -0.22 0.43
C GLU A 118 3.97 1.27 0.15
N ARG A 119 5.02 2.08 0.29
CA ARG A 119 5.03 3.55 0.26
C ARG A 119 6.30 4.02 -0.44
N PRO A 120 6.19 4.51 -1.70
CA PRO A 120 7.36 4.88 -2.50
C PRO A 120 8.25 5.91 -1.80
N ILE A 121 9.53 5.57 -1.68
CA ILE A 121 10.55 6.45 -1.10
C ILE A 121 10.78 7.62 -2.06
N TYR A 122 10.83 8.83 -1.53
CA TYR A 122 11.25 9.99 -2.30
C TYR A 122 12.77 9.99 -2.46
N TYR A 123 13.23 10.03 -3.72
CA TYR A 123 14.64 10.17 -4.07
C TYR A 123 14.87 11.54 -4.73
N PRO A 124 15.83 12.35 -4.24
CA PRO A 124 16.11 13.65 -4.83
C PRO A 124 16.76 13.49 -6.21
N THR A 125 16.17 14.13 -7.23
CA THR A 125 16.63 14.03 -8.62
C THR A 125 17.61 15.13 -9.04
N ASN A 126 17.88 16.11 -8.18
CA ASN A 126 18.85 17.18 -8.41
C ASN A 126 20.19 16.83 -7.77
N ILE A 127 20.98 16.00 -8.43
CA ILE A 127 22.34 15.62 -8.00
C ILE A 127 23.32 16.45 -8.84
N GLN A 128 24.18 17.25 -8.21
CA GLN A 128 25.28 17.92 -8.92
C GLN A 128 26.45 16.95 -9.09
N ASP A 129 26.94 16.78 -10.33
CA ASP A 129 28.23 16.16 -10.60
C ASP A 129 29.32 17.26 -10.67
N GLU A 130 30.07 17.47 -9.59
CA GLU A 130 31.22 18.40 -9.57
C GLU A 130 32.25 18.07 -10.68
N THR A 131 32.30 16.81 -11.13
CA THR A 131 33.21 16.37 -12.20
C THR A 131 32.81 16.87 -13.59
N LEU A 132 31.52 17.15 -13.83
CA LEU A 132 30.99 17.63 -15.12
C LEU A 132 31.21 19.13 -15.32
N ASP A 133 31.13 19.93 -14.25
CA ASP A 133 31.40 21.38 -14.32
C ASP A 133 32.84 21.70 -14.75
N SER A 134 33.80 20.84 -14.39
CA SER A 134 35.19 20.97 -14.86
C SER A 134 35.34 20.75 -16.38
N LYS A 135 34.52 19.89 -16.99
CA LYS A 135 34.51 19.57 -18.43
C LYS A 135 33.62 20.50 -19.26
N LEU A 136 32.59 21.10 -18.64
CA LEU A 136 31.64 22.00 -19.30
C LEU A 136 32.12 23.46 -19.41
N ASN A 137 33.23 23.81 -18.76
CA ASN A 137 33.87 25.13 -18.85
C ASN A 137 34.53 25.47 -20.20
N SER A 138 34.43 24.60 -21.22
CA SER A 138 34.90 24.92 -22.56
C SER A 138 33.99 25.96 -23.24
N LYS A 139 34.55 26.94 -23.96
CA LYS A 139 33.75 27.93 -24.73
C LYS A 139 32.85 27.28 -25.79
N SER A 140 33.20 26.07 -26.25
CA SER A 140 32.46 25.32 -27.27
C SER A 140 31.14 24.73 -26.73
N SER A 141 31.12 24.27 -25.48
CA SER A 141 29.91 23.70 -24.84
C SER A 141 28.85 24.77 -24.56
N LYS A 142 29.25 26.00 -24.17
CA LYS A 142 28.33 27.14 -24.02
C LYS A 142 27.62 27.54 -25.32
N LEU A 143 28.31 27.47 -26.46
CA LEU A 143 27.73 27.79 -27.78
C LEU A 143 26.71 26.73 -28.25
N ALA A 144 26.90 25.46 -27.88
CA ALA A 144 25.96 24.39 -28.20
C ALA A 144 24.65 24.50 -27.41
N LEU A 145 24.72 24.86 -26.13
CA LEU A 145 23.55 25.10 -25.26
C LEU A 145 22.71 26.30 -25.73
N ILE A 146 23.34 27.39 -26.18
CA ILE A 146 22.64 28.57 -26.70
C ILE A 146 21.87 28.26 -28.00
N ARG A 147 22.37 27.33 -28.83
CA ARG A 147 21.66 26.88 -30.05
C ARG A 147 20.47 25.96 -29.79
N HIS A 148 20.45 25.25 -28.66
CA HIS A 148 19.38 24.29 -28.38
C HIS A 148 18.16 24.95 -27.73
N ASN A 149 18.36 26.07 -27.02
CA ASN A 149 17.28 26.83 -26.37
C ASN A 149 16.52 27.78 -27.33
N SER A 150 16.97 27.96 -28.57
CA SER A 150 16.28 28.82 -29.55
C SER A 150 15.19 28.10 -30.35
N VAL A 151 14.95 26.80 -30.13
CA VAL A 151 13.94 26.00 -30.84
C VAL A 151 13.00 25.35 -29.83
N GLY A 152 11.99 26.10 -29.37
CA GLY A 152 10.96 25.55 -28.48
C GLY A 152 10.10 26.59 -27.78
N ASN A 153 9.37 27.42 -28.53
CA ASN A 153 8.30 28.25 -27.96
C ASN A 153 7.02 27.42 -27.82
N SER A 154 6.60 27.14 -26.59
CA SER A 154 5.20 26.84 -26.21
C SER A 154 5.03 27.07 -24.71
N GLN A 155 4.37 28.17 -24.35
CA GLN A 155 3.94 28.49 -22.99
C GLN A 155 2.75 27.60 -22.58
N HIS A 156 2.68 27.15 -21.32
CA HIS A 156 1.74 27.65 -20.29
C HIS A 156 1.44 26.59 -19.19
N LEU A 157 1.58 27.02 -17.93
CA LEU A 157 1.09 26.43 -16.66
C LEU A 157 1.69 25.10 -16.17
N LEU A 158 2.59 25.18 -15.19
CA LEU A 158 2.37 24.71 -13.81
C LEU A 158 3.52 25.17 -12.89
N THR A 159 3.18 26.16 -12.05
CA THR A 159 3.58 26.34 -10.64
C THR A 159 5.03 26.69 -10.26
N GLU A 160 5.12 27.75 -9.46
CA GLU A 160 6.30 28.43 -8.92
C GLU A 160 7.32 27.55 -8.15
N PRO A 161 8.59 27.99 -8.08
CA PRO A 161 9.64 27.29 -7.34
C PRO A 161 9.47 27.52 -5.83
N ARG A 162 8.98 26.51 -5.11
CA ARG A 162 9.07 26.48 -3.64
C ARG A 162 10.43 25.93 -3.22
N GLY A 163 11.19 26.73 -2.47
CA GLY A 163 12.21 26.28 -1.52
C GLY A 163 13.55 25.86 -2.12
N SER A 164 14.63 26.36 -1.52
CA SER A 164 16.01 25.97 -1.76
C SER A 164 16.18 24.45 -1.90
N SER A 165 16.48 23.98 -3.11
CA SER A 165 16.81 22.58 -3.36
C SER A 165 18.18 22.27 -2.74
N GLU A 166 18.17 21.70 -1.54
CA GLU A 166 19.33 21.06 -0.93
C GLU A 166 19.82 19.98 -1.90
N THR A 167 21.01 20.17 -2.47
CA THR A 167 21.64 19.24 -3.41
C THR A 167 22.24 18.08 -2.63
N SER A 168 21.66 16.89 -2.79
CA SER A 168 22.13 15.67 -2.13
C SER A 168 23.24 14.99 -2.94
N ASN A 169 24.32 14.60 -2.26
CA ASN A 169 25.49 13.99 -2.90
C ASN A 169 25.68 12.55 -2.39
N PHE A 170 24.88 11.63 -2.93
CA PHE A 170 25.00 10.21 -2.61
C PHE A 170 26.24 9.59 -3.25
N GLU A 171 27.03 8.85 -2.48
CA GLU A 171 28.19 8.13 -3.01
C GLU A 171 27.82 6.74 -3.54
N LEU A 172 27.09 5.96 -2.75
CA LEU A 172 26.71 4.57 -3.04
C LEU A 172 25.28 4.46 -3.57
N LEU A 173 24.35 5.24 -3.04
CA LEU A 173 22.94 5.26 -3.46
C LEU A 173 22.69 6.08 -4.73
N LYS A 174 23.74 6.46 -5.46
CA LYS A 174 23.61 7.19 -6.74
C LYS A 174 22.97 6.31 -7.82
N ILE A 175 21.83 6.76 -8.34
CA ILE A 175 21.13 6.09 -9.44
C ILE A 175 21.69 6.57 -10.78
N ASN A 176 22.71 5.88 -11.29
CA ASN A 176 23.24 6.12 -12.63
C ASN A 176 22.41 5.38 -13.69
N LEU A 177 21.62 6.11 -14.47
CA LEU A 177 20.98 5.60 -15.69
C LEU A 177 21.99 5.69 -16.85
N LYS A 178 22.55 4.54 -17.26
CA LYS A 178 23.37 4.45 -18.48
C LYS A 178 22.47 4.51 -19.72
N ILE A 179 21.98 5.70 -20.07
CA ILE A 179 21.18 5.94 -21.28
C ILE A 179 21.84 7.07 -22.07
N GLY A 180 22.93 6.75 -22.78
CA GLY A 180 23.61 7.70 -23.68
C GLY A 180 24.09 9.03 -23.05
N PRO A 181 24.75 9.89 -23.84
CA PRO A 181 25.11 11.24 -23.37
C PRO A 181 23.85 12.12 -23.28
N GLY A 182 23.37 12.39 -22.06
CA GLY A 182 22.20 13.26 -21.79
C GLY A 182 21.20 12.75 -20.74
N SER A 183 21.50 11.67 -20.01
CA SER A 183 20.54 10.94 -19.15
C SER A 183 20.16 11.61 -17.82
N GLU A 184 20.89 12.62 -17.33
CA GLU A 184 20.64 13.21 -16.01
C GLU A 184 19.31 13.98 -15.95
N ASN A 185 18.90 14.63 -17.04
CA ASN A 185 17.60 15.29 -17.14
C ASN A 185 16.41 14.32 -17.21
N LEU A 186 16.65 13.03 -17.46
CA LEU A 186 15.58 12.02 -17.49
C LEU A 186 15.13 11.59 -16.09
N LEU A 187 15.98 11.71 -15.06
CA LEU A 187 15.61 11.37 -13.69
C LEU A 187 14.46 12.24 -13.16
N GLN A 188 14.41 13.51 -13.57
CA GLN A 188 13.34 14.44 -13.20
C GLN A 188 11.99 14.14 -13.90
N THR A 189 11.99 13.38 -15.00
CA THR A 189 10.78 13.03 -15.77
C THR A 189 10.24 11.63 -15.45
N LEU A 190 10.94 10.85 -14.64
CA LEU A 190 10.50 9.53 -14.22
C LEU A 190 9.38 9.62 -13.17
N ASP A 191 8.39 8.74 -13.30
CA ASP A 191 7.34 8.58 -12.31
C ASP A 191 7.89 8.00 -10.99
N LYS A 192 7.23 8.29 -9.88
CA LYS A 192 7.58 7.83 -8.53
C LYS A 192 7.69 6.31 -8.46
N ALA A 193 6.83 5.59 -9.18
CA ALA A 193 6.86 4.13 -9.25
C ALA A 193 8.14 3.60 -9.94
N ALA A 194 8.58 4.25 -11.02
CA ALA A 194 9.79 3.86 -11.74
C ALA A 194 11.06 4.11 -10.88
N LEU A 195 11.12 5.25 -10.20
CA LEU A 195 12.21 5.56 -9.26
C LEU A 195 12.25 4.56 -8.09
N SER A 196 11.10 4.18 -7.56
CA SER A 196 10.98 3.16 -6.51
C SER A 196 11.57 1.81 -6.96
N GLN A 197 11.28 1.37 -8.19
CA GLN A 197 11.84 0.13 -8.74
C GLN A 197 13.36 0.21 -8.90
N LEU A 198 13.88 1.30 -9.47
CA LEU A 198 15.32 1.51 -9.64
C LEU A 198 16.06 1.50 -8.30
N LEU A 199 15.47 2.12 -7.27
CA LEU A 199 16.02 2.15 -5.92
C LEU A 199 16.04 0.74 -5.29
N ASN A 200 15.01 -0.07 -5.50
CA ASN A 200 14.98 -1.47 -5.05
C ASN A 200 16.06 -2.34 -5.72
N GLU A 201 16.33 -2.13 -7.01
CA GLU A 201 17.42 -2.79 -7.72
C GLU A 201 18.79 -2.39 -7.14
N LYS A 202 18.97 -1.09 -6.82
CA LYS A 202 20.18 -0.59 -6.15
C LYS A 202 20.38 -1.19 -4.76
N PHE A 203 19.33 -1.24 -3.93
CA PHE A 203 19.41 -1.92 -2.63
C PHE A 203 19.77 -3.39 -2.77
N SER A 204 19.26 -4.08 -3.80
CA SER A 204 19.60 -5.48 -4.06
C SER A 204 21.06 -5.65 -4.50
N HIS A 205 21.60 -4.69 -5.25
CA HIS A 205 23.03 -4.65 -5.60
C HIS A 205 23.91 -4.46 -4.37
N ILE A 206 23.58 -3.49 -3.50
CA ILE A 206 24.30 -3.22 -2.26
C ILE A 206 24.26 -4.45 -1.34
N LYS A 207 23.11 -5.10 -1.18
CA LYS A 207 22.98 -6.33 -0.39
C LYS A 207 23.87 -7.47 -0.90
N ARG A 208 24.05 -7.61 -2.23
CA ARG A 208 24.97 -8.60 -2.81
C ARG A 208 26.43 -8.29 -2.48
N HIS A 209 26.82 -7.02 -2.56
CA HIS A 209 28.18 -6.61 -2.20
C HIS A 209 28.44 -6.70 -0.68
N LEU A 210 27.46 -6.39 0.16
CA LEU A 210 27.56 -6.63 1.61
C LEU A 210 27.80 -8.11 1.93
N ARG A 211 27.21 -9.04 1.15
CA ARG A 211 27.49 -10.47 1.29
C ARG A 211 28.92 -10.82 0.88
N SER A 212 29.44 -10.28 -0.23
CA SER A 212 30.84 -10.55 -0.62
C SER A 212 31.83 -10.03 0.42
N LEU A 213 31.58 -8.83 0.97
CA LEU A 213 32.38 -8.28 2.06
C LEU A 213 32.30 -9.14 3.32
N ARG A 214 31.14 -9.71 3.63
CA ARG A 214 30.99 -10.65 4.74
C ARG A 214 31.78 -11.93 4.51
N ASP A 215 31.63 -12.56 3.35
CA ASP A 215 32.33 -13.81 3.00
C ASP A 215 33.86 -13.61 3.13
N ARG A 216 34.36 -12.43 2.73
CA ARG A 216 35.77 -12.03 2.90
C ARG A 216 36.20 -11.89 4.36
N ILE A 217 35.35 -11.28 5.21
CA ILE A 217 35.64 -11.08 6.64
C ILE A 217 35.63 -12.42 7.38
N ASP A 218 34.72 -13.33 6.98
CA ASP A 218 34.58 -14.67 7.54
C ASP A 218 35.79 -15.58 7.18
N ASP A 219 36.48 -15.33 6.04
CA ASP A 219 37.72 -16.03 5.72
C ASP A 219 38.87 -15.64 6.69
N THR A 220 39.25 -16.61 7.52
CA THR A 220 40.32 -16.49 8.51
C THR A 220 41.72 -16.62 7.92
N SER A 221 41.86 -17.06 6.66
CA SER A 221 43.16 -17.25 6.00
C SER A 221 43.60 -16.00 5.26
N SER A 222 44.85 -15.57 5.42
CA SER A 222 45.38 -14.43 4.68
C SER A 222 45.95 -14.88 3.34
N LYS A 223 45.49 -14.32 2.22
CA LYS A 223 45.96 -14.71 0.88
C LYS A 223 47.02 -13.73 0.36
N VAL A 224 48.19 -14.27 0.02
CA VAL A 224 49.33 -13.52 -0.50
C VAL A 224 49.54 -13.87 -1.97
N LEU A 225 49.30 -12.91 -2.85
CA LEU A 225 49.52 -13.07 -4.28
C LEU A 225 50.97 -12.73 -4.64
N VAL A 226 51.74 -13.70 -5.11
CA VAL A 226 53.07 -13.52 -5.67
C VAL A 226 52.95 -13.39 -7.19
N THR A 227 53.35 -12.24 -7.71
CA THR A 227 53.25 -11.91 -9.13
C THR A 227 54.46 -11.12 -9.61
N GLY A 228 54.58 -10.92 -10.92
CA GLY A 228 55.72 -10.26 -11.54
C GLY A 228 56.03 -10.79 -12.94
N ASP A 229 56.99 -10.16 -13.58
CA ASP A 229 57.34 -10.43 -14.98
C ASP A 229 57.84 -11.87 -15.20
N LEU A 230 57.80 -12.32 -16.46
CA LEU A 230 58.41 -13.59 -16.84
C LEU A 230 59.88 -13.66 -16.40
N ASN A 231 60.31 -14.80 -15.89
CA ASN A 231 61.67 -15.05 -15.42
C ASN A 231 62.18 -14.13 -14.28
N SER A 232 61.29 -13.47 -13.53
CA SER A 232 61.65 -12.70 -12.33
C SER A 232 62.03 -13.56 -11.12
N GLY A 233 61.80 -14.88 -11.20
CA GLY A 233 62.10 -15.82 -10.12
C GLY A 233 60.98 -15.94 -9.08
N LYS A 234 59.71 -15.85 -9.49
CA LYS A 234 58.53 -15.99 -8.62
C LYS A 234 58.44 -17.37 -7.94
N SER A 235 58.52 -18.44 -8.72
CA SER A 235 58.46 -19.81 -8.20
C SER A 235 59.68 -20.13 -7.34
N ALA A 236 60.87 -19.64 -7.72
CA ALA A 236 62.08 -19.70 -6.88
C ALA A 236 61.93 -18.92 -5.57
N PHE A 237 61.25 -17.78 -5.60
CA PHE A 237 60.93 -17.00 -4.40
C PHE A 237 59.94 -17.74 -3.49
N CYS A 238 58.90 -18.37 -4.05
CA CYS A 238 57.98 -19.21 -3.28
C CYS A 238 58.71 -20.39 -2.62
N ASN A 239 59.57 -21.09 -3.37
CA ASN A 239 60.40 -22.16 -2.83
C ASN A 239 61.35 -21.67 -1.72
N ALA A 240 61.93 -20.48 -1.87
CA ALA A 240 62.76 -19.87 -0.84
C ALA A 240 61.96 -19.54 0.43
N LEU A 241 60.72 -19.03 0.30
CA LEU A 241 59.83 -18.79 1.46
C LEU A 241 59.45 -20.09 2.18
N LEU A 242 59.33 -21.20 1.44
CA LEU A 242 59.05 -22.54 1.97
C LEU A 242 60.31 -23.27 2.46
N ARG A 243 61.51 -22.75 2.16
CA ARG A 243 62.82 -23.41 2.39
C ARG A 243 62.90 -24.82 1.79
N ARG A 244 62.10 -25.09 0.75
CA ARG A 244 61.99 -26.39 0.06
C ARG A 244 61.67 -26.14 -1.41
N LYS A 245 62.22 -26.97 -2.28
CA LYS A 245 61.91 -26.96 -3.71
C LYS A 245 60.61 -27.74 -3.96
N VAL A 246 59.51 -27.01 -4.16
CA VAL A 246 58.17 -27.57 -4.42
C VAL A 246 57.69 -27.13 -5.80
N MET A 247 57.68 -25.83 -6.04
CA MET A 247 57.27 -25.24 -7.31
C MET A 247 58.33 -25.51 -8.38
N PRO A 248 57.94 -25.83 -9.62
CA PRO A 248 58.88 -26.05 -10.70
C PRO A 248 59.64 -24.75 -11.04
N GLU A 249 60.93 -24.88 -11.35
CA GLU A 249 61.82 -23.78 -11.73
C GLU A 249 62.52 -24.12 -13.05
N ASP A 250 62.23 -23.35 -14.11
CA ASP A 250 62.86 -23.46 -15.43
C ASP A 250 63.15 -22.04 -15.99
N GLN A 251 63.98 -21.98 -17.03
CA GLN A 251 64.30 -20.76 -17.78
C GLN A 251 63.21 -20.38 -18.78
N GLN A 252 62.39 -21.36 -19.19
CA GLN A 252 61.17 -21.13 -19.98
C GLN A 252 59.99 -20.81 -19.03
N PRO A 253 58.94 -20.11 -19.49
CA PRO A 253 57.76 -19.84 -18.68
C PRO A 253 57.16 -21.13 -18.09
N CYS A 254 57.37 -21.36 -16.79
CA CYS A 254 56.96 -22.60 -16.13
C CYS A 254 55.51 -22.53 -15.66
N THR A 255 55.07 -21.36 -15.18
CA THR A 255 53.77 -21.17 -14.52
C THR A 255 52.74 -20.58 -15.49
N ASN A 256 51.89 -21.44 -16.04
CA ASN A 256 50.73 -21.05 -16.87
C ASN A 256 49.40 -21.14 -16.12
N VAL A 257 49.36 -21.85 -14.99
CA VAL A 257 48.19 -22.03 -14.11
C VAL A 257 48.49 -21.43 -12.74
N PHE A 258 47.49 -20.82 -12.10
CA PHE A 258 47.61 -20.34 -10.73
C PHE A 258 47.82 -21.50 -9.75
N CYS A 259 48.76 -21.35 -8.83
CA CYS A 259 49.06 -22.35 -7.81
C CYS A 259 48.85 -21.74 -6.42
N GLU A 260 47.90 -22.27 -5.66
CA GLU A 260 47.62 -21.86 -4.28
C GLU A 260 48.23 -22.88 -3.32
N ILE A 261 49.26 -22.47 -2.58
CA ILE A 261 50.04 -23.29 -1.67
C ILE A 261 49.47 -23.13 -0.25
N ILE A 262 49.13 -24.25 0.37
CA ILE A 262 48.45 -24.32 1.67
C ILE A 262 49.17 -25.35 2.57
N ASP A 263 49.22 -25.09 3.88
CA ASP A 263 49.77 -26.06 4.84
C ASP A 263 48.89 -27.33 4.92
N ALA A 264 49.49 -28.49 4.65
CA ALA A 264 48.83 -29.80 4.64
C ALA A 264 48.43 -30.28 6.05
N ARG A 265 49.14 -29.85 7.11
CA ARG A 265 48.98 -30.38 8.49
C ARG A 265 47.54 -30.29 9.00
N ASP A 266 46.95 -29.10 8.91
CA ASP A 266 45.61 -28.83 9.42
C ASP A 266 44.57 -28.90 8.29
N ASN A 267 44.97 -28.57 7.06
CA ASN A 267 44.05 -28.43 5.94
C ASN A 267 43.92 -29.68 5.09
N ASN A 268 44.74 -30.70 5.28
CA ASN A 268 44.65 -31.96 4.53
C ASN A 268 45.15 -33.20 5.30
N ASN A 269 44.90 -33.25 6.61
CA ASN A 269 45.27 -34.37 7.47
C ASN A 269 46.78 -34.71 7.42
N GLY A 270 47.64 -33.75 7.07
CA GLY A 270 49.08 -33.93 6.88
C GLY A 270 49.49 -34.59 5.57
N ILE A 271 48.57 -34.77 4.61
CA ILE A 271 48.83 -35.41 3.31
C ILE A 271 49.26 -34.34 2.29
N GLU A 272 50.44 -34.52 1.70
CA GLU A 272 50.93 -33.68 0.60
C GLU A 272 50.40 -34.19 -0.74
N GLU A 273 49.58 -33.39 -1.40
CA GLU A 273 48.99 -33.70 -2.70
C GLU A 273 48.54 -32.42 -3.42
N VAL A 274 48.19 -32.55 -4.70
CA VAL A 274 47.73 -31.46 -5.56
C VAL A 274 46.28 -31.69 -5.94
N HIS A 275 45.40 -30.74 -5.64
CA HIS A 275 44.04 -30.72 -6.15
C HIS A 275 43.99 -29.83 -7.39
N ALA A 276 43.84 -30.45 -8.56
CA ALA A 276 43.71 -29.74 -9.82
C ALA A 276 42.24 -29.45 -10.13
N VAL A 277 41.89 -28.17 -10.24
CA VAL A 277 40.51 -27.69 -10.45
C VAL A 277 40.26 -27.53 -11.94
N PRO A 278 39.34 -28.31 -12.55
CA PRO A 278 39.01 -28.19 -13.96
C PRO A 278 38.41 -26.82 -14.30
N ILE A 279 38.68 -26.31 -15.50
CA ILE A 279 38.12 -25.04 -15.96
C ILE A 279 36.59 -25.05 -15.87
N GLY A 280 36.01 -24.00 -15.27
CA GLY A 280 34.57 -23.86 -15.08
C GLY A 280 34.03 -24.47 -13.77
N SER A 281 34.88 -25.10 -12.97
CA SER A 281 34.52 -25.61 -11.63
C SER A 281 35.00 -24.65 -10.52
N VAL A 282 34.27 -24.61 -9.40
CA VAL A 282 34.67 -23.85 -8.19
C VAL A 282 35.17 -24.84 -7.15
N TYR A 283 36.37 -24.62 -6.63
CA TYR A 283 36.99 -25.52 -5.66
C TYR A 283 36.18 -25.56 -4.36
N LEU A 284 35.69 -26.75 -4.00
CA LEU A 284 35.07 -27.02 -2.71
C LEU A 284 35.74 -28.27 -2.14
N LYS A 285 36.55 -28.11 -1.09
CA LYS A 285 37.26 -29.23 -0.45
C LYS A 285 36.34 -30.41 -0.11
N ASN A 286 35.13 -30.11 0.37
CA ASN A 286 34.14 -31.10 0.79
C ASN A 286 33.41 -31.80 -0.39
N ASP A 287 33.60 -31.33 -1.63
CA ASP A 287 33.02 -31.92 -2.83
C ASP A 287 34.12 -32.33 -3.82
N GLU A 288 34.50 -33.60 -3.75
CA GLU A 288 35.51 -34.24 -4.61
C GLU A 288 35.19 -34.15 -6.11
N ARG A 289 33.94 -33.83 -6.50
CA ARG A 289 33.59 -33.63 -7.92
C ARG A 289 34.18 -32.37 -8.51
N THR A 290 34.58 -31.42 -7.65
CA THR A 290 35.07 -30.11 -8.07
C THR A 290 36.56 -30.10 -8.41
N TYR A 291 37.30 -31.17 -8.12
CA TYR A 291 38.73 -31.27 -8.36
C TYR A 291 39.18 -32.70 -8.69
N LYS A 292 40.44 -32.83 -9.13
CA LYS A 292 41.13 -34.11 -9.29
C LYS A 292 42.37 -34.12 -8.41
N ILE A 293 42.60 -35.22 -7.71
CA ILE A 293 43.75 -35.38 -6.80
C ILE A 293 44.93 -35.99 -7.57
N PHE A 294 46.10 -35.42 -7.37
CA PHE A 294 47.36 -35.86 -7.96
C PHE A 294 48.46 -35.86 -6.90
N PRO A 295 49.47 -36.75 -7.00
CA PRO A 295 50.62 -36.74 -6.11
C PRO A 295 51.48 -35.48 -6.36
N LEU A 296 52.24 -35.04 -5.36
CA LEU A 296 53.00 -33.79 -5.41
C LEU A 296 54.04 -33.78 -6.55
N GLU A 297 54.60 -34.93 -6.90
CA GLU A 297 55.60 -35.07 -7.97
C GLU A 297 55.03 -34.72 -9.35
N GLU A 298 53.73 -34.89 -9.56
CA GLU A 298 53.07 -34.56 -10.83
C GLU A 298 52.85 -33.06 -11.04
N LEU A 299 53.08 -32.23 -10.00
CA LEU A 299 52.94 -30.78 -10.07
C LEU A 299 53.74 -30.18 -11.23
N GLU A 300 54.96 -30.66 -11.48
CA GLU A 300 55.82 -30.17 -12.56
C GLU A 300 55.15 -30.29 -13.94
N HIS A 301 54.32 -31.31 -14.15
CA HIS A 301 53.59 -31.49 -15.40
C HIS A 301 52.26 -30.73 -15.41
N LEU A 302 51.55 -30.66 -14.29
CA LEU A 302 50.24 -30.03 -14.17
C LEU A 302 50.26 -28.51 -14.42
N VAL A 303 51.34 -27.83 -14.02
CA VAL A 303 51.46 -26.38 -14.14
C VAL A 303 51.46 -25.90 -15.62
N TYR A 304 51.79 -26.78 -16.57
CA TYR A 304 51.71 -26.51 -18.01
C TYR A 304 50.33 -26.77 -18.61
N GLN A 305 49.41 -27.42 -17.90
CA GLN A 305 48.10 -27.86 -18.42
C GLN A 305 47.01 -26.79 -18.24
N SER A 306 47.28 -25.56 -18.65
CA SER A 306 46.33 -24.43 -18.56
C SER A 306 45.08 -24.58 -19.44
N GLU A 307 45.10 -25.51 -20.40
CA GLU A 307 43.93 -25.87 -21.21
C GLU A 307 42.91 -26.72 -20.44
N HIS A 308 43.33 -27.39 -19.37
CA HIS A 308 42.50 -28.33 -18.61
C HIS A 308 42.14 -27.80 -17.22
N TYR A 309 43.07 -27.06 -16.59
CA TYR A 309 42.95 -26.63 -15.20
C TYR A 309 43.07 -25.12 -15.07
N SER A 310 42.21 -24.53 -14.24
CA SER A 310 42.24 -23.09 -13.94
C SER A 310 43.01 -22.75 -12.67
N LEU A 311 43.08 -23.68 -11.72
CA LEU A 311 43.71 -23.50 -10.41
C LEU A 311 44.25 -24.84 -9.91
N LEU A 312 45.45 -24.82 -9.34
CA LEU A 312 46.06 -25.94 -8.64
C LEU A 312 46.17 -25.59 -7.16
N ILE A 313 45.51 -26.36 -6.28
CA ILE A 313 45.70 -26.25 -4.84
C ILE A 313 46.78 -27.24 -4.44
N VAL A 314 47.88 -26.74 -3.87
CA VAL A 314 49.08 -27.52 -3.56
C VAL A 314 49.20 -27.62 -2.04
N TYR A 315 48.94 -28.80 -1.49
CA TYR A 315 49.10 -29.08 -0.06
C TYR A 315 50.54 -29.49 0.24
N VAL A 316 51.20 -28.72 1.10
CA VAL A 316 52.61 -28.92 1.46
C VAL A 316 52.79 -28.80 2.96
N THR A 317 53.68 -29.62 3.53
CA THR A 317 54.10 -29.50 4.92
C THR A 317 55.36 -28.65 5.02
N ASP A 318 55.29 -27.54 5.76
CA ASP A 318 56.48 -26.76 6.13
C ASP A 318 57.10 -27.36 7.40
N ASN A 319 58.23 -28.06 7.25
CA ASN A 319 58.89 -28.80 8.34
C ASN A 319 59.43 -27.91 9.48
N ARG A 320 59.42 -26.58 9.32
CA ARG A 320 59.83 -25.65 10.38
C ARG A 320 58.82 -25.57 11.53
N PRO A 321 59.26 -25.20 12.74
CA PRO A 321 58.36 -24.90 13.85
C PRO A 321 57.45 -23.72 13.49
N SER A 322 56.27 -23.66 14.11
CA SER A 322 55.25 -22.65 13.81
C SER A 322 55.73 -21.21 14.02
N ASN A 323 56.67 -20.96 14.92
CA ASN A 323 57.28 -19.63 15.10
C ASN A 323 58.22 -19.21 13.96
N GLN A 324 58.59 -20.11 13.05
CA GLN A 324 59.49 -19.85 11.92
C GLN A 324 58.82 -20.07 10.57
N SER A 325 57.74 -20.86 10.49
CA SER A 325 56.99 -21.06 9.26
C SER A 325 56.21 -19.80 8.86
N LEU A 326 56.25 -19.47 7.57
CA LEU A 326 55.39 -18.42 7.01
C LEU A 326 53.96 -18.91 6.79
N LEU A 327 53.78 -20.17 6.37
CA LEU A 327 52.44 -20.74 6.10
C LEU A 327 51.61 -20.83 7.38
N LYS A 328 52.28 -21.09 8.52
CA LYS A 328 51.63 -21.23 9.83
C LYS A 328 52.45 -20.58 10.92
N ASN A 329 51.98 -19.43 11.42
CA ASN A 329 52.60 -18.73 12.56
C ASN A 329 51.95 -19.09 13.92
N GLY A 330 51.16 -20.18 13.98
CA GLY A 330 50.36 -20.58 15.16
C GLY A 330 49.18 -19.66 15.50
N VAL A 331 49.10 -18.50 14.87
CA VAL A 331 48.12 -17.42 15.08
C VAL A 331 47.24 -17.27 13.83
N ILE A 332 47.84 -17.26 12.65
CA ILE A 332 47.14 -17.07 11.36
C ILE A 332 47.56 -18.11 10.33
N ASP A 333 46.63 -18.51 9.48
CA ASP A 333 46.88 -19.31 8.29
C ASP A 333 47.18 -18.38 7.11
N ILE A 334 48.28 -18.65 6.40
CA ILE A 334 48.68 -17.88 5.22
C ILE A 334 48.64 -18.81 4.01
N LYS A 335 47.96 -18.38 2.95
CA LYS A 335 47.92 -19.06 1.65
C LYS A 335 48.75 -18.27 0.66
N LEU A 336 49.73 -18.93 0.05
CA LEU A 336 50.64 -18.31 -0.92
C LEU A 336 50.17 -18.66 -2.33
N ILE A 337 49.96 -17.66 -3.18
CA ILE A 337 49.46 -17.87 -4.54
C ILE A 337 50.57 -17.47 -5.52
N ASP A 338 51.15 -18.44 -6.22
CA ASP A 338 52.08 -18.19 -7.33
C ASP A 338 51.26 -17.92 -8.61
N ALA A 339 51.35 -16.70 -9.12
CA ALA A 339 50.66 -16.28 -10.33
C ALA A 339 51.51 -16.51 -11.59
N PRO A 340 50.88 -16.79 -12.74
CA PRO A 340 51.57 -16.83 -14.02
C PRO A 340 52.28 -15.51 -14.29
N GLY A 341 53.47 -15.57 -14.90
CA GLY A 341 54.27 -14.38 -15.16
C GLY A 341 53.58 -13.42 -16.12
N LEU A 342 53.69 -12.13 -15.85
CA LEU A 342 53.00 -11.09 -16.62
C LEU A 342 53.52 -11.06 -18.07
N ASN A 343 52.66 -11.47 -19.00
CA ASN A 343 52.83 -11.33 -20.45
C ASN A 343 51.52 -10.78 -21.05
N LEU A 344 51.45 -10.61 -22.37
CA LEU A 344 50.26 -10.04 -23.03
C LEU A 344 48.98 -10.86 -22.74
N ASP A 345 49.10 -12.19 -22.62
CA ASP A 345 47.98 -13.12 -22.48
C ASP A 345 47.57 -13.36 -21.01
N SER A 346 48.49 -13.22 -20.05
CA SER A 346 48.27 -13.47 -18.62
C SER A 346 48.01 -12.18 -17.82
N TYR A 347 48.42 -11.01 -18.34
CA TYR A 347 48.31 -9.72 -17.65
C TYR A 347 46.90 -9.44 -17.16
N HIS A 348 45.90 -9.57 -18.05
CA HIS A 348 44.51 -9.27 -17.70
C HIS A 348 43.96 -10.22 -16.64
N THR A 349 44.28 -11.51 -16.73
CA THR A 349 43.83 -12.52 -15.77
C THR A 349 44.43 -12.26 -14.39
N THR A 350 45.74 -12.04 -14.31
CA THR A 350 46.42 -11.73 -13.04
C THR A 350 46.00 -10.38 -12.47
N GLN A 351 45.73 -9.39 -13.32
CA GLN A 351 45.17 -8.11 -12.89
C GLN A 351 43.79 -8.29 -12.27
N VAL A 352 42.86 -8.99 -12.93
CA VAL A 352 41.52 -9.27 -12.40
C VAL A 352 41.61 -10.07 -11.10
N PHE A 353 42.49 -11.06 -11.03
CA PHE A 353 42.71 -11.86 -9.83
C PHE A 353 43.23 -11.00 -8.65
N SER A 354 44.17 -10.09 -8.90
CA SER A 354 44.70 -9.19 -7.85
C SER A 354 43.66 -8.23 -7.27
N ARG A 355 42.60 -7.92 -8.04
CA ARG A 355 41.46 -7.11 -7.60
C ARG A 355 40.43 -7.87 -6.78
N GLN A 356 40.52 -9.19 -6.75
CA GLN A 356 39.60 -9.97 -5.93
C GLN A 356 39.74 -9.56 -4.46
N GLU A 357 38.59 -9.48 -3.78
CA GLU A 357 38.52 -9.02 -2.40
C GLU A 357 39.31 -9.94 -1.46
N GLU A 358 39.41 -11.22 -1.79
CA GLU A 358 40.09 -12.25 -1.00
C GLU A 358 41.62 -12.09 -0.91
N ILE A 359 42.25 -11.33 -1.82
CA ILE A 359 43.71 -11.11 -1.81
C ILE A 359 44.06 -9.99 -0.83
N ASP A 360 44.83 -10.30 0.20
CA ASP A 360 45.19 -9.32 1.24
C ASP A 360 46.49 -8.59 0.96
N LEU A 361 47.39 -9.27 0.24
CA LEU A 361 48.70 -8.72 -0.05
C LEU A 361 49.16 -9.14 -1.44
N VAL A 362 49.72 -8.17 -2.16
CA VAL A 362 50.39 -8.40 -3.44
C VAL A 362 51.89 -8.25 -3.23
N VAL A 363 52.64 -9.29 -3.58
CA VAL A 363 54.09 -9.33 -3.63
C VAL A 363 54.52 -9.33 -5.09
N PHE A 364 55.12 -8.23 -5.52
CA PHE A 364 55.61 -8.04 -6.88
C PHE A 364 57.11 -8.34 -6.96
N VAL A 365 57.46 -9.45 -7.62
CA VAL A 365 58.84 -9.91 -7.81
C VAL A 365 59.42 -9.31 -9.08
N VAL A 366 60.50 -8.54 -8.93
CA VAL A 366 61.24 -7.85 -9.98
C VAL A 366 62.57 -8.55 -10.21
N ASN A 367 62.96 -8.77 -11.47
CA ASN A 367 64.34 -9.17 -11.76
C ASN A 367 65.26 -7.95 -11.63
N ALA A 368 66.27 -7.99 -10.75
CA ALA A 368 67.25 -6.92 -10.58
C ALA A 368 67.96 -6.53 -11.89
N GLU A 369 68.18 -7.49 -12.81
CA GLU A 369 68.83 -7.25 -14.09
C GLU A 369 67.95 -6.42 -15.05
N ASN A 370 66.66 -6.77 -15.12
CA ASN A 370 65.73 -6.25 -16.13
C ASN A 370 64.93 -5.03 -15.67
N HIS A 371 64.96 -4.69 -14.37
CA HIS A 371 64.15 -3.63 -13.75
C HIS A 371 62.64 -3.83 -14.01
N PHE A 372 61.79 -2.81 -13.79
CA PHE A 372 60.34 -2.89 -14.04
C PHE A 372 60.02 -2.78 -15.55
N THR A 373 59.39 -3.82 -16.12
CA THR A 373 58.85 -3.79 -17.48
C THR A 373 57.61 -2.87 -17.60
N LEU A 374 57.15 -2.61 -18.83
CA LEU A 374 55.92 -1.85 -19.07
C LEU A 374 54.69 -2.55 -18.46
N SER A 375 54.52 -3.86 -18.71
CA SER A 375 53.43 -4.65 -18.14
C SER A 375 53.45 -4.67 -16.61
N GLY A 376 54.64 -4.78 -16.00
CA GLY A 376 54.80 -4.67 -14.55
C GLY A 376 54.41 -3.30 -14.00
N ARG A 377 54.79 -2.21 -14.68
CA ARG A 377 54.41 -0.84 -14.30
C ARG A 377 52.90 -0.63 -14.36
N GLU A 378 52.26 -1.07 -15.44
CA GLU A 378 50.81 -0.98 -15.61
C GLU A 378 50.07 -1.82 -14.56
N PHE A 379 50.59 -3.00 -14.23
CA PHE A 379 50.03 -3.84 -13.17
C PHE A 379 50.10 -3.13 -11.82
N ILE A 380 51.27 -2.62 -11.41
CA ILE A 380 51.46 -1.92 -10.13
C ILE A 380 50.60 -0.66 -10.06
N SER A 381 50.55 0.13 -11.13
CA SER A 381 49.74 1.35 -11.19
C SER A 381 48.24 1.03 -11.05
N SER A 382 47.78 -0.06 -11.67
CA SER A 382 46.42 -0.54 -11.49
C SER A 382 46.16 -1.07 -10.08
N ALA A 383 47.05 -1.93 -9.56
CA ALA A 383 46.87 -2.59 -8.27
C ALA A 383 46.93 -1.61 -7.10
N THR A 384 47.71 -0.52 -7.22
CA THR A 384 47.83 0.53 -6.19
C THR A 384 46.51 1.29 -5.99
N ASN A 385 45.62 1.33 -6.98
CA ASN A 385 44.29 1.94 -6.83
C ASN A 385 43.37 1.12 -5.91
N ASP A 386 43.53 -0.21 -5.91
CA ASP A 386 42.68 -1.14 -5.17
C ASP A 386 43.31 -1.54 -3.83
N LYS A 387 44.65 -1.58 -3.77
CA LYS A 387 45.45 -1.94 -2.59
C LYS A 387 46.45 -0.81 -2.32
N ASN A 388 46.31 -0.14 -1.18
CA ASN A 388 47.16 0.99 -0.81
C ASN A 388 48.66 0.63 -0.67
N LEU A 389 48.99 -0.65 -0.43
CA LEU A 389 50.35 -1.11 -0.15
C LEU A 389 50.67 -2.38 -0.96
N ILE A 390 51.81 -2.39 -1.64
CA ILE A 390 52.33 -3.53 -2.42
C ILE A 390 53.74 -3.84 -1.91
N PHE A 391 54.06 -5.12 -1.71
CA PHE A 391 55.43 -5.55 -1.41
C PHE A 391 56.21 -5.70 -2.70
N ILE A 392 57.42 -5.17 -2.77
CA ILE A 392 58.29 -5.23 -3.95
C ILE A 392 59.55 -6.01 -3.56
N VAL A 393 59.78 -7.12 -4.27
CA VAL A 393 60.93 -8.01 -4.03
C VAL A 393 61.82 -7.98 -5.25
N VAL A 394 62.99 -7.38 -5.12
CA VAL A 394 64.01 -7.31 -6.18
C VAL A 394 64.90 -8.53 -6.05
N ASN A 395 64.63 -9.55 -6.88
CA ASN A 395 65.30 -10.84 -6.85
C ASN A 395 66.51 -10.89 -7.79
N LYS A 396 67.39 -11.88 -7.62
CA LYS A 396 68.67 -12.05 -8.33
C LYS A 396 69.64 -10.89 -8.08
N PHE A 397 69.60 -10.32 -6.88
CA PHE A 397 70.43 -9.17 -6.54
C PHE A 397 71.93 -9.49 -6.49
N ASP A 398 72.27 -10.77 -6.27
CA ASP A 398 73.61 -11.35 -6.36
C ASP A 398 74.26 -11.19 -7.74
N ASN A 399 73.46 -11.16 -8.81
CA ASN A 399 73.96 -10.98 -10.18
C ASN A 399 74.39 -9.53 -10.47
N ILE A 400 74.06 -8.58 -9.61
CA ILE A 400 74.31 -7.15 -9.83
C ILE A 400 75.67 -6.74 -9.25
N ARG A 401 76.56 -6.28 -10.13
CA ARG A 401 77.89 -5.76 -9.74
C ARG A 401 77.82 -4.43 -8.99
N ASP A 402 76.98 -3.49 -9.45
CA ASP A 402 76.79 -2.16 -8.85
C ASP A 402 75.42 -2.10 -8.17
N GLN A 403 75.40 -2.59 -6.93
CA GLN A 403 74.21 -2.74 -6.11
C GLN A 403 73.56 -1.39 -5.76
N ASP A 404 74.35 -0.36 -5.45
CA ASP A 404 73.84 0.96 -5.06
C ASP A 404 73.16 1.70 -6.21
N LYS A 405 73.71 1.57 -7.43
CA LYS A 405 73.06 2.13 -8.63
C LYS A 405 71.75 1.42 -8.94
N CYS A 406 71.69 0.10 -8.77
CA CYS A 406 70.46 -0.66 -8.93
C CYS A 406 69.40 -0.24 -7.91
N LYS A 407 69.77 -0.16 -6.62
CA LYS A 407 68.87 0.30 -5.54
C LYS A 407 68.25 1.66 -5.85
N ARG A 408 69.06 2.67 -6.20
CA ARG A 408 68.55 4.01 -6.56
C ARG A 408 67.57 3.97 -7.73
N LYS A 409 67.91 3.29 -8.83
CA LYS A 409 67.05 3.20 -10.02
C LYS A 409 65.70 2.55 -9.74
N VAL A 410 65.69 1.47 -8.95
CA VAL A 410 64.44 0.80 -8.57
C VAL A 410 63.62 1.73 -7.68
N MET A 411 64.24 2.35 -6.68
CA MET A 411 63.56 3.27 -5.76
C MET A 411 62.94 4.48 -6.47
N ASP A 412 63.63 5.08 -7.45
CA ASP A 412 63.09 6.16 -8.28
C ASP A 412 61.84 5.72 -9.06
N GLN A 413 61.83 4.47 -9.54
CA GLN A 413 60.67 3.91 -10.24
C GLN A 413 59.52 3.61 -9.27
N VAL A 414 59.81 3.07 -8.08
CA VAL A 414 58.79 2.82 -7.03
C VAL A 414 58.14 4.13 -6.60
N HIS A 415 58.91 5.20 -6.41
CA HIS A 415 58.37 6.52 -6.06
C HIS A 415 57.32 7.02 -7.07
N SER A 416 57.54 6.78 -8.36
CA SER A 416 56.60 7.16 -9.42
C SER A 416 55.36 6.25 -9.50
N LEU A 417 55.49 4.96 -9.15
CA LEU A 417 54.43 3.96 -9.36
C LEU A 417 53.55 3.76 -8.13
N SER A 418 54.14 3.78 -6.93
CA SER A 418 53.45 3.55 -5.66
C SER A 418 54.06 4.43 -4.54
N PRO A 419 53.56 5.66 -4.37
CA PRO A 419 54.10 6.62 -3.41
C PRO A 419 54.03 6.15 -1.94
N GLU A 420 52.95 5.46 -1.55
CA GLU A 420 52.78 4.95 -0.19
C GLU A 420 53.78 3.82 0.13
N THR A 421 54.04 2.95 -0.85
CA THR A 421 55.08 1.91 -0.74
C THR A 421 56.47 2.54 -0.59
N TYR A 422 56.75 3.63 -1.32
CA TYR A 422 58.02 4.34 -1.23
C TYR A 422 58.27 4.99 0.15
N LYS A 423 57.24 5.64 0.73
CA LYS A 423 57.33 6.26 2.07
C LYS A 423 57.78 5.27 3.15
N ASN A 424 57.33 4.02 3.04
CA ASN A 424 57.66 2.93 3.97
C ASN A 424 58.64 1.92 3.38
N SER A 425 59.45 2.32 2.40
CA SER A 425 60.27 1.41 1.58
C SER A 425 61.17 0.45 2.36
N SER A 426 61.63 0.82 3.57
CA SER A 426 62.38 -0.10 4.43
C SER A 426 61.64 -1.40 4.74
N ASN A 427 60.31 -1.37 4.85
CA ASN A 427 59.49 -2.54 5.18
C ASN A 427 58.85 -3.21 3.96
N PHE A 428 58.78 -2.52 2.81
CA PHE A 428 58.03 -2.98 1.64
C PHE A 428 58.90 -3.22 0.40
N VAL A 429 60.13 -2.71 0.34
CA VAL A 429 61.03 -2.91 -0.80
C VAL A 429 62.28 -3.67 -0.33
N HIS A 430 62.44 -4.90 -0.81
CA HIS A 430 63.49 -5.80 -0.36
C HIS A 430 64.36 -6.25 -1.54
N PHE A 431 65.66 -6.29 -1.34
CA PHE A 431 66.63 -6.76 -2.34
C PHE A 431 67.19 -8.10 -1.87
N VAL A 432 66.94 -9.17 -2.63
CA VAL A 432 67.20 -10.55 -2.16
C VAL A 432 67.78 -11.43 -3.27
N SER A 433 68.31 -12.59 -2.86
CA SER A 433 68.61 -13.70 -3.76
C SER A 433 67.89 -14.97 -3.29
N SER A 434 66.80 -15.34 -3.98
CA SER A 434 66.01 -16.51 -3.58
C SER A 434 66.73 -17.84 -3.81
N LYS A 435 67.60 -17.93 -4.82
CA LYS A 435 68.32 -19.18 -5.16
C LYS A 435 69.33 -19.58 -4.10
N GLU A 436 69.96 -18.59 -3.46
CA GLU A 436 70.93 -18.82 -2.39
C GLU A 436 70.29 -19.54 -1.20
N MET A 437 69.01 -19.26 -0.91
CA MET A 437 68.28 -19.84 0.23
C MET A 437 67.94 -21.32 0.07
N ILE A 438 67.86 -21.83 -1.17
CA ILE A 438 67.53 -23.24 -1.44
C ILE A 438 68.81 -24.09 -1.49
N ASN A 439 69.90 -23.54 -2.03
CA ASN A 439 71.17 -24.25 -2.22
C ASN A 439 71.98 -24.45 -0.92
N GLN A 440 71.65 -23.72 0.15
CA GLN A 440 72.35 -23.77 1.44
C GLN A 440 71.71 -24.73 2.46
N ASN A 441 70.84 -25.65 2.03
CA ASN A 441 70.43 -26.81 2.83
C ASN A 441 71.40 -27.98 2.56
N PRO A 442 72.47 -28.19 3.35
CA PRO A 442 73.09 -29.50 3.37
C PRO A 442 72.16 -30.43 4.16
N GLY A 443 71.57 -31.40 3.48
CA GLY A 443 71.15 -32.62 4.15
C GLY A 443 72.38 -33.22 4.83
N GLY A 444 72.48 -33.08 6.16
CA GLY A 444 73.47 -33.73 6.98
C GLY A 444 73.10 -35.19 7.26
N ASP A 445 73.11 -36.04 6.22
CA ASP A 445 73.22 -37.49 6.37
C ASP A 445 74.71 -37.89 6.36
N GLY A 446 75.46 -37.41 7.35
CA GLY A 446 76.86 -37.73 7.57
C GLY A 446 77.09 -38.16 9.03
N PRO A 447 77.74 -39.30 9.34
CA PRO A 447 77.77 -39.84 10.70
C PRO A 447 78.65 -39.10 11.73
N ASP A 448 79.28 -37.97 11.40
CA ASP A 448 80.31 -37.34 12.24
C ASP A 448 80.26 -35.80 12.23
N GLY A 449 79.18 -35.20 12.76
CA GLY A 449 79.04 -33.74 12.94
C GLY A 449 78.66 -33.35 14.37
N ASN A 450 79.46 -32.48 15.00
CA ASN A 450 79.25 -31.98 16.36
C ASN A 450 77.88 -31.29 16.56
N PRO A 451 77.25 -31.34 17.76
CA PRO A 451 75.88 -30.87 17.97
C PRO A 451 75.71 -29.36 18.19
N ASP A 452 76.78 -28.55 18.10
CA ASP A 452 76.78 -27.14 18.56
C ASP A 452 76.68 -26.07 17.45
N GLU A 453 76.44 -26.46 16.19
CA GLU A 453 76.17 -25.51 15.09
C GLU A 453 74.78 -25.77 14.46
N GLY A 454 73.73 -25.52 15.24
CA GLY A 454 72.34 -25.74 14.87
C GLY A 454 71.59 -24.48 14.42
N ASP A 455 72.18 -23.63 13.58
CA ASP A 455 71.50 -22.47 13.01
C ASP A 455 71.43 -22.60 11.49
N GLY A 456 70.22 -22.61 10.94
CA GLY A 456 70.00 -22.72 9.49
C GLY A 456 70.66 -21.57 8.70
N PRO A 457 70.75 -21.70 7.37
CA PRO A 457 71.47 -20.76 6.51
C PRO A 457 70.84 -19.36 6.53
N ARG A 458 71.62 -18.33 6.93
CA ARG A 458 71.15 -16.94 7.11
C ARG A 458 71.64 -16.03 5.99
N SER A 459 70.75 -15.59 5.10
CA SER A 459 70.95 -14.29 4.45
C SER A 459 70.15 -13.23 5.22
N PRO A 460 70.81 -12.19 5.76
CA PRO A 460 70.14 -11.20 6.62
C PRO A 460 69.06 -10.43 5.87
N ASP A 461 69.22 -10.23 4.55
CA ASP A 461 68.26 -9.53 3.71
C ASP A 461 66.97 -10.34 3.49
N PHE A 462 67.06 -11.66 3.32
CA PHE A 462 65.88 -12.51 3.15
C PHE A 462 65.15 -12.71 4.49
N ASP A 463 65.89 -12.87 5.59
CA ASP A 463 65.27 -12.97 6.92
C ASP A 463 64.56 -11.66 7.30
N HIS A 464 65.11 -10.51 6.91
CA HIS A 464 64.45 -9.21 7.06
C HIS A 464 63.16 -9.10 6.23
N LEU A 465 63.18 -9.60 4.98
CA LEU A 465 61.98 -9.69 4.14
C LEU A 465 60.91 -10.59 4.76
N GLU A 466 61.29 -11.80 5.19
CA GLU A 466 60.39 -12.77 5.81
C GLU A 466 59.77 -12.22 7.11
N ALA A 467 60.58 -11.56 7.95
CA ALA A 467 60.12 -10.89 9.15
C ALA A 467 59.16 -9.72 8.84
N SER A 468 59.49 -8.90 7.84
CA SER A 468 58.65 -7.77 7.42
C SER A 468 57.30 -8.23 6.86
N LEU A 469 57.32 -9.29 6.04
CA LEU A 469 56.13 -9.91 5.48
C LEU A 469 55.23 -10.47 6.59
N ARG A 470 55.82 -11.22 7.53
CA ARG A 470 55.10 -11.77 8.68
C ARG A 470 54.50 -10.68 9.56
N LYS A 471 55.31 -9.68 9.91
CA LYS A 471 54.87 -8.53 10.71
C LYS A 471 53.69 -7.83 10.05
N PHE A 472 53.76 -7.61 8.73
CA PHE A 472 52.65 -7.02 7.99
C PHE A 472 51.39 -7.90 8.01
N LEU A 473 51.52 -9.20 7.74
CA LEU A 473 50.40 -10.13 7.69
C LEU A 473 49.72 -10.36 9.05
N VAL A 474 50.42 -10.10 10.16
CA VAL A 474 49.88 -10.15 11.52
C VAL A 474 49.35 -8.76 11.95
N GLU A 475 50.19 -7.73 11.93
CA GLU A 475 49.87 -6.42 12.52
C GLU A 475 49.01 -5.53 11.62
N LYS A 476 49.15 -5.61 10.29
CA LYS A 476 48.42 -4.78 9.32
C LYS A 476 47.24 -5.54 8.70
N ARG A 477 46.93 -6.72 9.23
CA ARG A 477 45.83 -7.58 8.78
C ARG A 477 44.46 -6.92 8.92
N SER A 478 44.20 -6.25 10.04
CA SER A 478 42.96 -5.49 10.27
C SER A 478 42.76 -4.42 9.19
N LEU A 479 43.84 -3.72 8.82
CA LEU A 479 43.79 -2.68 7.79
C LEU A 479 43.59 -3.25 6.39
N SER A 480 44.25 -4.35 6.03
CA SER A 480 44.05 -4.93 4.70
C SER A 480 42.67 -5.58 4.53
N LYS A 481 42.20 -6.34 5.55
CA LYS A 481 40.95 -7.11 5.49
C LYS A 481 39.70 -6.32 5.87
N LEU A 482 39.72 -5.62 7.00
CA LEU A 482 38.52 -5.08 7.63
C LEU A 482 38.22 -3.63 7.20
N LEU A 483 39.26 -2.85 6.88
CA LEU A 483 39.11 -1.43 6.53
C LEU A 483 38.22 -1.17 5.31
N PRO A 484 38.30 -1.95 4.21
CA PRO A 484 37.42 -1.74 3.06
C PRO A 484 35.93 -1.89 3.43
N ALA A 485 35.61 -2.89 4.25
CA ALA A 485 34.25 -3.10 4.73
C ALA A 485 33.79 -1.98 5.68
N LYS A 486 34.66 -1.55 6.60
CA LYS A 486 34.39 -0.39 7.47
C LYS A 486 34.07 0.86 6.62
N ASN A 487 34.92 1.19 5.66
CA ASN A 487 34.74 2.37 4.80
C ASN A 487 33.45 2.27 3.98
N TYR A 488 33.14 1.08 3.46
CA TYR A 488 31.89 0.85 2.73
C TYR A 488 30.66 1.07 3.62
N LEU A 489 30.66 0.54 4.84
CA LEU A 489 29.57 0.73 5.81
C LEU A 489 29.41 2.20 6.22
N VAL A 490 30.51 2.91 6.47
CA VAL A 490 30.48 4.34 6.81
C VAL A 490 29.81 5.15 5.70
N LYS A 491 30.19 4.91 4.44
CA LYS A 491 29.57 5.55 3.27
C LYS A 491 28.09 5.19 3.13
N LEU A 492 27.75 3.91 3.29
CA LEU A 492 26.37 3.43 3.19
C LEU A 492 25.49 4.07 4.26
N TYR A 493 25.94 4.08 5.52
CA TYR A 493 25.17 4.70 6.59
C TYR A 493 25.05 6.21 6.43
N SER A 494 26.08 6.89 5.91
CA SER A 494 25.99 8.32 5.56
C SER A 494 24.88 8.59 4.54
N ASP A 495 24.88 7.84 3.42
CA ASP A 495 23.85 7.96 2.38
C ASP A 495 22.44 7.64 2.93
N LEU A 496 22.33 6.65 3.82
CA LEU A 496 21.04 6.27 4.44
C LEU A 496 20.52 7.34 5.40
N ILE A 497 21.39 8.02 6.15
CA ILE A 497 21.01 9.16 7.01
C ILE A 497 20.45 10.28 6.16
N GLU A 498 21.12 10.63 5.07
CA GLU A 498 20.66 11.69 4.17
C GLU A 498 19.30 11.33 3.55
N LEU A 499 19.17 10.12 3.01
CA LEU A 499 17.91 9.66 2.43
C LEU A 499 16.76 9.66 3.45
N SER A 500 17.01 9.22 4.68
CA SER A 500 15.99 9.16 5.72
C SER A 500 15.55 10.55 6.19
N GLN A 501 16.50 11.50 6.32
CA GLN A 501 16.21 12.89 6.70
C GLN A 501 15.39 13.63 5.65
N ILE A 502 15.69 13.43 4.36
CA ILE A 502 14.91 14.03 3.26
C ILE A 502 13.47 13.53 3.30
N ASN A 503 13.27 12.22 3.44
CA ASN A 503 11.94 11.64 3.51
C ASN A 503 11.20 12.08 4.79
N GLU A 504 11.88 12.12 5.94
CA GLU A 504 11.28 12.63 7.18
C GLU A 504 10.74 14.06 7.00
N LYS A 505 11.54 14.96 6.41
CA LYS A 505 11.17 16.35 6.14
C LYS A 505 9.94 16.44 5.23
N LEU A 506 9.92 15.69 4.13
CA LEU A 506 8.83 15.70 3.15
C LEU A 506 7.51 15.13 3.71
N TYR A 507 7.56 14.04 4.48
CA TYR A 507 6.37 13.49 5.13
C TYR A 507 5.86 14.41 6.23
N ASN A 508 6.76 15.10 6.94
CA ASN A 508 6.36 16.10 7.94
C ASN A 508 5.65 17.30 7.28
N GLU A 509 6.17 17.80 6.16
CA GLU A 509 5.53 18.86 5.37
C GLU A 509 4.16 18.41 4.85
N SER A 510 4.09 17.22 4.27
CA SER A 510 2.83 16.63 3.74
C SER A 510 1.78 16.43 4.84
N MET A 511 2.20 16.01 6.05
CA MET A 511 1.33 15.86 7.21
C MET A 511 0.75 17.21 7.64
N VAL A 512 1.58 18.25 7.75
CA VAL A 512 1.14 19.60 8.11
C VAL A 512 0.18 20.17 7.06
N GLU A 513 0.43 19.95 5.77
CA GLU A 513 -0.48 20.35 4.69
C GLU A 513 -1.84 19.63 4.80
N ALA A 514 -1.84 18.30 5.00
CA ALA A 514 -3.06 17.50 5.16
C ALA A 514 -3.88 17.92 6.39
N GLU A 515 -3.23 18.18 7.53
CA GLU A 515 -3.89 18.70 8.74
C GLU A 515 -4.55 20.05 8.50
N ASN A 516 -3.86 20.95 7.79
CA ASN A 516 -4.39 22.27 7.47
C ASN A 516 -5.58 22.19 6.51
N GLU A 517 -5.55 21.27 5.53
CA GLU A 517 -6.68 21.03 4.64
C GLU A 517 -7.87 20.44 5.41
N LEU A 518 -7.63 19.49 6.32
CA LEU A 518 -8.65 18.89 7.17
C LEU A 518 -9.33 19.93 8.08
N LYS A 519 -8.55 20.84 8.68
CA LYS A 519 -9.06 21.97 9.49
C LYS A 519 -9.96 22.90 8.67
N LYS A 520 -9.68 23.10 7.38
CA LYS A 520 -10.51 23.91 6.48
C LYS A 520 -11.78 23.20 6.03
N LEU A 521 -11.70 21.89 5.76
CA LEU A 521 -12.83 21.09 5.26
C LEU A 521 -13.85 20.69 6.33
N GLY A 522 -13.40 20.49 7.58
CA GLY A 522 -14.27 20.16 8.71
C GLY A 522 -15.53 21.03 8.82
N PRO A 523 -15.40 22.37 9.01
CA PRO A 523 -16.56 23.26 9.14
C PRO A 523 -17.42 23.32 7.88
N GLN A 524 -16.83 23.22 6.68
CA GLN A 524 -17.58 23.22 5.42
C GLN A 524 -18.47 21.99 5.29
N TYR A 525 -17.97 20.82 5.69
CA TYR A 525 -18.74 19.58 5.70
C TYR A 525 -19.91 19.64 6.69
N ASP A 526 -19.65 20.13 7.91
CA ASP A 526 -20.67 20.25 8.95
C ASP A 526 -21.77 21.25 8.55
N ASP A 527 -21.41 22.36 7.91
CA ASP A 527 -22.36 23.35 7.38
C ASP A 527 -23.26 22.77 6.27
N ILE A 528 -22.70 21.99 5.35
CA ILE A 528 -23.47 21.30 4.30
C ILE A 528 -24.45 20.29 4.90
N LEU A 529 -24.02 19.51 5.91
CA LEU A 529 -24.90 18.56 6.61
C LEU A 529 -26.06 19.27 7.31
N GLN A 530 -25.77 20.34 8.04
CA GLN A 530 -26.79 21.10 8.77
C GLN A 530 -27.76 21.78 7.79
N SER A 531 -27.24 22.38 6.71
CA SER A 531 -28.03 23.06 5.69
C SER A 531 -28.90 22.09 4.89
N SER A 532 -28.42 20.88 4.60
CA SER A 532 -29.20 19.80 3.97
C SER A 532 -30.39 19.38 4.85
N ALA A 533 -30.15 19.13 6.14
CA ALA A 533 -31.21 18.74 7.08
C ALA A 533 -32.29 19.83 7.20
N LYS A 534 -31.89 21.10 7.38
CA LYS A 534 -32.80 22.24 7.43
C LYS A 534 -33.61 22.42 6.15
N THR A 535 -33.00 22.19 4.99
CA THR A 535 -33.68 22.36 3.69
C THR A 535 -34.68 21.24 3.43
N ASN A 536 -34.33 19.99 3.71
CA ASN A 536 -35.25 18.86 3.58
C ASN A 536 -36.45 18.98 4.52
N GLU A 537 -36.25 19.49 5.74
CA GLU A 537 -37.34 19.77 6.67
C GLU A 537 -38.28 20.86 6.12
N LYS A 538 -37.74 21.97 5.58
CA LYS A 538 -38.54 23.03 4.94
C LYS A 538 -39.36 22.49 3.77
N ILE A 539 -38.75 21.69 2.89
CA ILE A 539 -39.43 21.07 1.75
C ILE A 539 -40.56 20.15 2.24
N SER A 540 -40.31 19.33 3.25
CA SER A 540 -41.33 18.42 3.80
C SER A 540 -42.53 19.18 4.39
N ARG A 541 -42.28 20.28 5.11
CA ARG A 541 -43.33 21.16 5.64
C ARG A 541 -44.12 21.83 4.52
N LEU A 542 -43.46 22.29 3.46
CA LEU A 542 -44.11 22.90 2.30
C LEU A 542 -45.04 21.90 1.58
N ILE A 543 -44.57 20.67 1.35
CA ILE A 543 -45.37 19.59 0.75
C ILE A 543 -46.63 19.33 1.58
N GLU A 544 -46.51 19.28 2.91
CA GLU A 544 -47.65 19.02 3.80
C GLU A 544 -48.66 20.17 3.80
N SER A 545 -48.16 21.41 3.87
CA SER A 545 -48.98 22.62 3.85
C SER A 545 -49.82 22.69 2.59
N VAL A 546 -49.19 22.58 1.41
CA VAL A 546 -49.86 22.68 0.11
C VAL A 546 -50.83 21.51 -0.09
N SER A 547 -50.45 20.29 0.30
CA SER A 547 -51.34 19.12 0.18
C SER A 547 -52.58 19.25 1.07
N SER A 548 -52.43 19.82 2.27
CA SER A 548 -53.53 20.03 3.23
C SER A 548 -54.45 21.17 2.79
N GLU A 549 -53.89 22.26 2.27
CA GLU A 549 -54.64 23.39 1.73
C GLU A 549 -55.48 22.98 0.50
N VAL A 550 -54.86 22.27 -0.45
CA VAL A 550 -55.58 21.74 -1.62
C VAL A 550 -56.68 20.77 -1.18
N TYR A 551 -56.44 19.92 -0.17
CA TYR A 551 -57.46 19.03 0.37
C TYR A 551 -58.64 19.80 0.96
N ALA A 552 -58.38 20.81 1.81
CA ALA A 552 -59.42 21.62 2.44
C ALA A 552 -60.25 22.38 1.40
N ASN A 553 -59.59 23.07 0.47
CA ASN A 553 -60.26 23.80 -0.61
C ASN A 553 -61.08 22.87 -1.52
N SER A 554 -60.53 21.70 -1.89
CA SER A 554 -61.25 20.70 -2.68
C SER A 554 -62.51 20.24 -1.95
N ARG A 555 -62.39 19.94 -0.66
CA ARG A 555 -63.51 19.46 0.17
C ARG A 555 -64.58 20.53 0.29
N ASP A 556 -64.20 21.78 0.50
CA ASP A 556 -65.12 22.89 0.65
C ASP A 556 -65.85 23.21 -0.67
N GLN A 557 -65.15 23.26 -1.81
CA GLN A 557 -65.79 23.53 -3.10
C GLN A 557 -66.73 22.40 -3.54
N ILE A 558 -66.34 21.13 -3.33
CA ILE A 558 -67.21 19.99 -3.64
C ILE A 558 -68.43 19.98 -2.69
N ASN A 559 -68.26 20.32 -1.41
CA ASN A 559 -69.39 20.46 -0.48
C ASN A 559 -70.35 21.59 -0.85
N ARG A 560 -69.82 22.75 -1.25
CA ARG A 560 -70.63 23.89 -1.68
C ARG A 560 -71.49 23.53 -2.88
N ILE A 561 -70.92 22.93 -3.93
CA ILE A 561 -71.71 22.56 -5.11
C ILE A 561 -72.78 21.52 -4.76
N ILE A 562 -72.47 20.51 -3.95
CA ILE A 562 -73.45 19.47 -3.56
C ILE A 562 -74.66 20.07 -2.83
N ASN A 563 -74.48 21.13 -2.05
CA ASN A 563 -75.56 21.84 -1.40
C ASN A 563 -76.28 22.84 -2.31
N GLU A 564 -75.60 23.39 -3.32
CA GLU A 564 -76.18 24.32 -4.29
C GLU A 564 -76.93 23.62 -5.44
N VAL A 565 -76.77 22.29 -5.62
CA VAL A 565 -77.44 21.55 -6.71
C VAL A 565 -78.98 21.67 -6.62
N ASP A 566 -79.54 21.81 -5.42
CA ASP A 566 -80.99 21.91 -5.17
C ASP A 566 -81.66 23.13 -5.85
N HIS A 567 -80.89 24.17 -6.20
CA HIS A 567 -81.41 25.44 -6.74
C HIS A 567 -81.00 25.71 -8.20
N LEU A 568 -80.40 24.74 -8.90
CA LEU A 568 -79.94 24.91 -10.27
C LEU A 568 -81.09 24.99 -11.28
N SER A 569 -81.17 26.11 -12.02
CA SER A 569 -82.04 26.24 -13.18
C SER A 569 -81.41 25.54 -14.40
N LEU A 570 -81.78 24.28 -14.62
CA LEU A 570 -81.14 23.42 -15.62
C LEU A 570 -81.48 23.79 -17.09
N GLY A 571 -82.45 24.70 -17.32
CA GLY A 571 -82.75 25.25 -18.65
C GLY A 571 -83.38 24.25 -19.66
N ILE A 572 -83.75 23.05 -19.22
CA ILE A 572 -84.30 21.98 -20.06
C ILE A 572 -85.82 22.14 -20.18
N ARG A 573 -86.36 22.04 -21.40
CA ARG A 573 -87.81 22.11 -21.68
C ARG A 573 -88.42 20.70 -21.64
N PHE A 574 -89.60 20.57 -21.04
CA PHE A 574 -90.33 19.30 -20.97
C PHE A 574 -91.30 19.19 -22.16
N GLU A 575 -91.04 18.23 -23.07
CA GLU A 575 -91.82 18.03 -24.30
C GLU A 575 -92.94 16.97 -24.16
N GLY A 576 -93.25 16.55 -22.92
CA GLY A 576 -94.30 15.58 -22.61
C GLY A 576 -93.77 14.18 -22.30
N TYR A 577 -94.68 13.28 -21.91
CA TYR A 577 -94.36 11.95 -21.38
C TYR A 577 -93.81 10.95 -22.42
N SER A 578 -93.92 11.23 -23.73
CA SER A 578 -93.38 10.38 -24.80
C SER A 578 -91.84 10.33 -24.81
N ASN A 579 -91.17 11.38 -24.33
CA ASN A 579 -89.70 11.51 -24.27
C ASN A 579 -89.18 11.51 -22.82
N ILE A 580 -89.89 10.86 -21.90
CA ILE A 580 -89.58 10.91 -20.46
C ILE A 580 -88.20 10.34 -20.11
N THR A 581 -87.76 9.30 -20.83
CA THR A 581 -86.45 8.67 -20.67
C THR A 581 -85.32 9.57 -21.17
N GLU A 582 -85.55 10.31 -22.25
CA GLU A 582 -84.57 11.24 -22.81
C GLU A 582 -84.43 12.50 -21.94
N PHE A 583 -85.54 13.05 -21.45
CA PHE A 583 -85.53 14.15 -20.49
C PHE A 583 -84.81 13.77 -19.19
N ALA A 584 -85.08 12.57 -18.66
CA ALA A 584 -84.40 12.02 -17.50
C ALA A 584 -82.88 11.96 -17.68
N ARG A 585 -82.43 11.40 -18.81
CA ARG A 585 -81.01 11.32 -19.17
C ARG A 585 -80.37 12.71 -19.28
N GLN A 586 -81.01 13.66 -19.97
CA GLN A 586 -80.49 15.02 -20.14
C GLN A 586 -80.36 15.78 -18.80
N VAL A 587 -81.32 15.63 -17.89
CA VAL A 587 -81.26 16.23 -16.55
C VAL A 587 -80.12 15.63 -15.73
N GLN A 588 -79.97 14.30 -15.72
CA GLN A 588 -78.88 13.62 -15.03
C GLN A 588 -77.50 14.01 -15.60
N GLU A 589 -77.35 14.01 -16.92
CA GLU A 589 -76.11 14.41 -17.60
C GLU A 589 -75.72 15.85 -17.27
N ARG A 590 -76.70 16.76 -17.17
CA ARG A 590 -76.42 18.17 -16.86
C ARG A 590 -75.98 18.39 -15.41
N ILE A 591 -76.60 17.69 -14.46
CA ILE A 591 -76.23 17.73 -13.03
C ILE A 591 -74.83 17.14 -12.84
N ILE A 592 -74.58 15.94 -13.39
CA ILE A 592 -73.28 15.27 -13.34
C ILE A 592 -72.22 16.14 -14.04
N GLY A 593 -72.55 16.70 -15.20
CA GLY A 593 -71.67 17.61 -15.93
C GLY A 593 -71.26 18.83 -15.11
N LYS A 594 -72.17 19.40 -14.29
CA LYS A 594 -71.84 20.54 -13.43
C LYS A 594 -70.93 20.18 -12.26
N ILE A 595 -71.16 19.02 -11.64
CA ILE A 595 -70.28 18.48 -10.58
C ILE A 595 -68.88 18.23 -11.17
N LEU A 596 -68.79 17.65 -12.36
CA LEU A 596 -67.52 17.41 -13.07
C LEU A 596 -66.81 18.71 -13.46
N GLU A 597 -67.55 19.76 -13.84
CA GLU A 597 -66.99 21.09 -14.14
C GLU A 597 -66.31 21.71 -12.90
N VAL A 598 -66.95 21.63 -11.73
CA VAL A 598 -66.37 22.12 -10.46
C VAL A 598 -65.15 21.29 -10.06
N VAL A 599 -65.22 19.95 -10.16
CA VAL A 599 -64.05 19.10 -9.91
C VAL A 599 -62.90 19.46 -10.86
N SER A 600 -63.19 19.78 -12.12
CA SER A 600 -62.18 20.24 -13.08
C SER A 600 -61.58 21.60 -12.70
N SER A 601 -62.37 22.51 -12.13
CA SER A 601 -61.90 23.80 -11.60
C SER A 601 -60.99 23.62 -10.38
N VAL A 602 -61.34 22.70 -9.48
CA VAL A 602 -60.51 22.33 -8.33
C VAL A 602 -59.20 21.66 -8.77
N GLU A 603 -59.26 20.76 -9.76
CA GLU A 603 -58.06 20.18 -10.38
C GLU A 603 -57.15 21.27 -10.99
N GLU A 604 -57.72 22.30 -11.62
CA GLU A 604 -56.95 23.42 -12.18
C GLU A 604 -56.30 24.27 -11.10
N HIS A 605 -57.03 24.59 -10.04
CA HIS A 605 -56.46 25.27 -8.87
C HIS A 605 -55.32 24.45 -8.25
N ALA A 606 -55.51 23.13 -8.11
CA ALA A 606 -54.47 22.25 -7.59
C ALA A 606 -53.22 22.23 -8.50
N ARG A 607 -53.38 22.29 -9.84
CA ARG A 607 -52.26 22.43 -10.79
C ARG A 607 -51.49 23.72 -10.57
N HIS A 608 -52.19 24.84 -10.37
CA HIS A 608 -51.56 26.15 -10.14
C HIS A 608 -50.75 26.17 -8.84
N GLU A 609 -51.34 25.71 -7.72
CA GLU A 609 -50.65 25.60 -6.43
C GLU A 609 -49.44 24.68 -6.50
N THR A 610 -49.59 23.54 -7.19
CA THR A 610 -48.47 22.61 -7.41
C THR A 610 -47.34 23.26 -8.19
N SER A 611 -47.64 24.06 -9.23
CA SER A 611 -46.60 24.75 -10.00
C SER A 611 -45.83 25.76 -9.15
N SER A 612 -46.56 26.58 -8.37
CA SER A 612 -45.96 27.56 -7.45
C SER A 612 -45.05 26.88 -6.42
N ALA A 613 -45.53 25.77 -5.82
CA ALA A 613 -44.76 25.00 -4.85
C ALA A 613 -43.52 24.34 -5.46
N ILE A 614 -43.58 23.85 -6.71
CA ILE A 614 -42.40 23.30 -7.41
C ILE A 614 -41.33 24.38 -7.60
N ASP A 615 -41.73 25.59 -7.98
CA ASP A 615 -40.79 26.71 -8.17
C ASP A 615 -40.16 27.14 -6.84
N GLU A 616 -40.92 27.12 -5.75
CA GLU A 616 -40.39 27.38 -4.41
C GLU A 616 -39.42 26.28 -3.94
N ILE A 617 -39.76 25.00 -4.13
CA ILE A 617 -38.88 23.86 -3.84
C ILE A 617 -37.57 23.99 -4.60
N LYS A 618 -37.63 24.31 -5.90
CA LYS A 618 -36.44 24.55 -6.73
C LYS A 618 -35.61 25.71 -6.21
N ARG A 619 -36.23 26.83 -5.84
CA ARG A 619 -35.53 27.99 -5.27
C ARG A 619 -34.78 27.63 -3.98
N LEU A 620 -35.41 26.86 -3.08
CA LEU A 620 -34.78 26.38 -1.85
C LEU A 620 -33.58 25.47 -2.15
N GLY A 621 -33.68 24.62 -3.17
CA GLY A 621 -32.56 23.77 -3.63
C GLY A 621 -31.39 24.59 -4.21
N VAL A 622 -31.67 25.53 -5.11
CA VAL A 622 -30.65 26.36 -5.78
C VAL A 622 -29.89 27.26 -4.78
N GLN A 623 -30.58 27.78 -3.76
CA GLN A 623 -29.96 28.65 -2.75
C GLN A 623 -28.78 27.97 -2.02
N VAL A 624 -28.84 26.65 -1.83
CA VAL A 624 -27.83 25.90 -1.06
C VAL A 624 -26.88 25.13 -1.96
N LEU A 625 -27.37 24.55 -3.06
CA LEU A 625 -26.57 23.70 -3.97
C LEU A 625 -25.90 24.47 -5.13
N GLY A 626 -26.26 25.75 -5.32
CA GLY A 626 -25.77 26.58 -6.43
C GLY A 626 -26.48 26.30 -7.77
N GLU A 627 -26.37 27.23 -8.71
CA GLU A 627 -26.94 27.11 -10.06
C GLU A 627 -26.23 25.99 -10.85
N GLY A 628 -26.98 25.01 -11.37
CA GLY A 628 -26.46 23.93 -12.21
C GLY A 628 -26.41 22.53 -11.57
N SER A 629 -26.63 22.42 -10.25
CA SER A 629 -26.59 21.14 -9.52
C SER A 629 -27.88 20.31 -9.62
N LEU A 630 -28.96 20.91 -10.14
CA LEU A 630 -30.28 20.28 -10.22
C LEU A 630 -30.64 19.96 -11.68
N PRO A 631 -31.35 18.84 -11.93
CA PRO A 631 -31.80 18.49 -13.27
C PRO A 631 -32.82 19.53 -13.79
N ASN A 632 -32.70 19.90 -15.06
CA ASN A 632 -33.59 20.89 -15.69
C ASN A 632 -34.96 20.29 -16.08
N THR A 633 -35.66 19.72 -15.11
CA THR A 633 -36.97 19.11 -15.31
C THR A 633 -38.05 20.19 -15.29
N LYS A 634 -38.75 20.36 -16.41
CA LYS A 634 -39.89 21.27 -16.54
C LYS A 634 -41.18 20.54 -16.16
N PHE A 635 -41.93 21.08 -15.20
CA PHE A 635 -43.25 20.58 -14.85
C PHE A 635 -44.24 20.93 -15.96
N ILE A 636 -45.08 19.96 -16.35
CA ILE A 636 -46.14 20.14 -17.35
C ILE A 636 -47.48 19.99 -16.63
N PRO A 637 -48.16 21.10 -16.27
CA PRO A 637 -49.39 21.06 -15.48
C PRO A 637 -50.53 20.27 -16.16
N SER A 638 -50.63 20.34 -17.48
CA SER A 638 -51.69 19.68 -18.26
C SER A 638 -51.61 18.15 -18.22
N SER A 639 -50.45 17.58 -17.93
CA SER A 639 -50.28 16.12 -17.78
C SER A 639 -50.89 15.60 -16.47
N MET A 640 -51.10 16.48 -15.48
CA MET A 640 -51.66 16.15 -14.18
C MET A 640 -53.17 15.85 -14.30
N TYR A 641 -53.61 14.73 -13.72
CA TYR A 641 -55.02 14.25 -13.72
C TYR A 641 -55.60 13.74 -15.06
N SER A 642 -54.79 13.63 -16.12
CA SER A 642 -55.26 13.29 -17.48
C SER A 642 -55.92 11.90 -17.67
N LYS A 643 -55.49 10.87 -16.93
CA LYS A 643 -55.85 9.46 -17.22
C LYS A 643 -57.12 8.92 -16.52
N LYS A 644 -57.77 9.66 -15.62
CA LYS A 644 -58.79 9.09 -14.71
C LYS A 644 -60.19 9.75 -14.78
N ARG A 645 -60.45 10.62 -15.77
CA ARG A 645 -61.75 11.30 -15.92
C ARG A 645 -62.89 10.33 -16.28
N ASP A 646 -62.60 9.27 -17.04
CA ASP A 646 -63.63 8.37 -17.61
C ASP A 646 -64.26 7.38 -16.62
N ASN A 647 -63.61 7.09 -15.49
CA ASN A 647 -64.18 6.18 -14.48
C ASN A 647 -65.29 6.82 -13.63
N LEU A 648 -65.29 8.15 -13.57
CA LEU A 648 -66.16 8.91 -12.66
C LEU A 648 -67.58 9.05 -13.24
N GLN A 649 -67.69 9.09 -14.58
CA GLN A 649 -68.96 9.08 -15.30
C GLN A 649 -69.67 7.71 -15.20
N ARG A 650 -68.91 6.61 -15.10
CA ARG A 650 -69.44 5.24 -15.04
C ARG A 650 -70.06 4.85 -13.70
N HIS A 651 -69.74 5.54 -12.62
CA HIS A 651 -70.24 5.21 -11.27
C HIS A 651 -71.54 5.92 -10.90
N ILE A 652 -72.03 6.85 -11.73
CA ILE A 652 -73.23 7.68 -11.46
C ILE A 652 -74.34 7.42 -12.51
N GLU A 653 -74.39 6.21 -13.08
CA GLU A 653 -75.52 5.81 -13.94
C GLU A 653 -76.56 5.08 -13.07
N ASN A 654 -77.67 5.77 -12.79
CA ASN A 654 -78.80 5.22 -12.05
C ASN A 654 -79.94 4.88 -13.02
N GLU A 655 -80.59 3.72 -12.84
CA GLU A 655 -81.81 3.38 -13.56
C GLU A 655 -82.92 4.40 -13.26
N VAL A 656 -83.51 4.95 -14.33
CA VAL A 656 -84.63 5.90 -14.26
C VAL A 656 -85.88 5.13 -13.85
N SER A 657 -86.42 5.42 -12.66
CA SER A 657 -87.68 4.80 -12.22
C SER A 657 -88.86 5.73 -12.52
N LEU A 658 -89.99 5.15 -12.93
CA LEU A 658 -91.21 5.91 -13.19
C LEU A 658 -91.77 6.60 -11.92
N PHE A 659 -91.40 6.11 -10.74
CA PHE A 659 -91.75 6.72 -9.45
C PHE A 659 -90.94 8.00 -9.15
N ASP A 660 -89.80 8.24 -9.82
CA ASP A 660 -88.98 9.45 -9.58
C ASP A 660 -89.69 10.74 -10.05
N PHE A 661 -90.67 10.63 -10.97
CA PHE A 661 -91.48 11.75 -11.48
C PHE A 661 -92.65 12.13 -10.57
N VAL A 662 -92.88 11.37 -9.50
CA VAL A 662 -94.01 11.55 -8.60
C VAL A 662 -93.48 11.97 -7.23
N ASP A 663 -93.64 13.25 -6.89
CA ASP A 663 -93.40 13.77 -5.54
C ASP A 663 -94.71 14.35 -4.98
N PRO A 664 -95.42 13.66 -4.07
CA PRO A 664 -96.66 14.16 -3.50
C PRO A 664 -96.36 15.25 -2.46
N ASN A 665 -95.98 16.45 -2.90
CA ASN A 665 -95.83 17.61 -2.02
C ASN A 665 -97.15 18.37 -1.91
N PHE A 666 -97.84 18.24 -0.77
CA PHE A 666 -99.15 18.86 -0.52
C PHE A 666 -99.12 20.39 -0.66
N GLU A 667 -98.00 21.04 -0.30
CA GLU A 667 -97.86 22.49 -0.41
C GLU A 667 -97.71 22.96 -1.87
N SER A 668 -96.96 22.21 -2.69
CA SER A 668 -96.85 22.45 -4.14
C SER A 668 -98.18 22.16 -4.84
N PHE A 669 -98.88 21.08 -4.44
CA PHE A 669 -100.20 20.73 -4.95
C PHE A 669 -101.21 21.86 -4.77
N CYS A 670 -101.31 22.42 -3.56
CA CYS A 670 -102.22 23.52 -3.29
C CYS A 670 -101.84 24.81 -4.06
N LYS A 671 -100.55 25.13 -4.17
CA LYS A 671 -100.07 26.28 -4.95
C LYS A 671 -100.34 26.14 -6.46
N ILE A 672 -100.13 24.97 -7.05
CA ILE A 672 -100.31 24.72 -8.49
C ILE A 672 -101.79 24.61 -8.87
N CYS A 673 -102.63 24.07 -7.97
CA CYS A 673 -104.08 23.97 -8.15
C CYS A 673 -104.84 25.25 -7.76
N GLY A 674 -104.16 26.31 -7.31
CA GLY A 674 -104.80 27.59 -6.94
C GLY A 674 -105.60 27.56 -5.63
N ILE A 675 -105.32 26.59 -4.75
CA ILE A 675 -106.00 26.40 -3.46
C ILE A 675 -105.25 27.20 -2.40
N THR A 676 -105.90 28.23 -1.84
CA THR A 676 -105.35 29.03 -0.74
C THR A 676 -105.53 28.29 0.59
N ILE A 677 -104.42 27.95 1.26
CA ILE A 677 -104.45 27.32 2.58
C ILE A 677 -104.44 28.43 3.65
N PRO A 678 -105.45 28.54 4.53
CA PRO A 678 -105.42 29.47 5.67
C PRO A 678 -104.59 28.90 6.84
N ASP A 679 -104.00 29.83 7.59
CA ASP A 679 -102.92 29.77 8.59
C ASP A 679 -102.73 28.53 9.52
N SER A 680 -101.51 28.44 10.06
CA SER A 680 -100.79 27.33 10.73
C SER A 680 -101.52 26.36 11.71
N ARG A 681 -102.77 26.60 12.14
CA ARG A 681 -103.49 25.72 13.08
C ARG A 681 -104.25 24.55 12.42
N THR A 682 -104.52 24.63 11.12
CA THR A 682 -105.26 23.61 10.34
C THR A 682 -104.36 22.54 9.72
N ASN A 683 -103.05 22.80 9.59
CA ASN A 683 -102.06 21.92 8.96
C ASN A 683 -101.89 20.56 9.66
N LEU A 684 -102.04 20.48 10.99
CA LEU A 684 -101.81 19.24 11.73
C LEU A 684 -102.91 18.19 11.48
N LEU A 685 -104.18 18.63 11.43
CA LEU A 685 -105.32 17.73 11.27
C LEU A 685 -105.47 17.26 9.81
N ILE A 686 -105.16 18.14 8.85
CA ILE A 686 -105.18 17.83 7.41
C ILE A 686 -103.94 17.01 7.03
N GLY A 687 -102.76 17.30 7.59
CA GLY A 687 -101.55 16.52 7.35
C GLY A 687 -101.61 15.08 7.89
N LEU A 688 -102.16 14.88 9.10
CA LEU A 688 -102.34 13.54 9.70
C LEU A 688 -103.41 12.69 8.98
N THR A 689 -104.40 13.32 8.36
CA THR A 689 -105.43 12.62 7.58
C THR A 689 -105.00 12.40 6.12
N ALA A 690 -104.21 13.31 5.54
CA ALA A 690 -103.68 13.22 4.18
C ALA A 690 -102.56 12.18 4.01
N ASN A 691 -101.66 12.01 4.99
CA ASN A 691 -100.62 10.96 4.90
C ASN A 691 -101.20 9.54 4.98
N LYS A 692 -102.33 9.35 5.65
CA LYS A 692 -103.08 8.07 5.65
C LYS A 692 -103.96 7.90 4.39
N LEU A 693 -104.31 8.98 3.70
CA LEU A 693 -105.11 8.98 2.46
C LEU A 693 -104.38 8.33 1.27
N TRP A 694 -103.04 8.36 1.22
CA TRP A 694 -102.27 7.76 0.14
C TRP A 694 -101.88 6.29 0.39
N ALA A 695 -101.90 5.81 1.64
CA ALA A 695 -101.50 4.46 2.00
C ALA A 695 -102.64 3.41 1.93
N GLY A 696 -103.91 3.84 1.91
CA GLY A 696 -105.08 2.96 1.83
C GLY A 696 -105.83 3.17 0.52
N GLY A 697 -105.89 2.15 -0.34
CA GLY A 697 -106.44 2.22 -1.70
C GLY A 697 -107.75 3.00 -1.88
N LEU A 698 -107.85 3.65 -3.05
CA LEU A 698 -108.85 4.67 -3.44
C LEU A 698 -110.34 4.27 -3.35
N SER A 699 -110.67 3.00 -3.10
CA SER A 699 -112.05 2.50 -3.13
C SER A 699 -112.82 2.62 -1.81
N SER A 700 -112.17 2.78 -0.64
CA SER A 700 -112.87 2.76 0.66
C SER A 700 -113.32 4.12 1.21
N MET A 701 -112.94 5.24 0.58
CA MET A 701 -113.10 6.58 1.19
C MET A 701 -114.27 7.43 0.65
N ALA A 702 -114.85 7.11 -0.51
CA ALA A 702 -115.97 7.88 -1.07
C ALA A 702 -117.31 7.58 -0.38
N ILE A 703 -117.47 6.35 0.15
CA ILE A 703 -118.76 5.87 0.70
C ILE A 703 -118.93 6.27 2.18
N LEU A 704 -117.84 6.39 2.95
CA LEU A 704 -117.90 6.60 4.40
C LEU A 704 -117.78 8.06 4.86
N TYR A 705 -117.19 8.95 4.06
CA TYR A 705 -116.94 10.35 4.50
C TYR A 705 -117.32 11.43 3.48
N GLY A 706 -117.88 11.07 2.32
CA GLY A 706 -118.30 12.00 1.26
C GLY A 706 -119.09 13.23 1.74
N PRO A 707 -120.02 13.14 2.71
CA PRO A 707 -120.79 14.30 3.15
C PRO A 707 -120.03 15.28 4.07
N ARG A 708 -118.97 14.87 4.78
CA ARG A 708 -118.32 15.70 5.82
C ARG A 708 -117.16 16.56 5.31
N VAL A 709 -116.51 16.15 4.22
CA VAL A 709 -115.38 16.89 3.63
C VAL A 709 -115.87 18.06 2.80
N ILE A 710 -117.00 17.91 2.09
CA ILE A 710 -117.57 18.98 1.26
C ILE A 710 -118.03 20.17 2.11
N SER A 711 -118.54 19.96 3.33
CA SER A 711 -119.00 21.07 4.19
C SER A 711 -117.88 21.85 4.86
N THR A 712 -116.68 21.28 5.00
CA THR A 712 -115.54 21.91 5.70
C THR A 712 -114.56 22.58 4.74
N VAL A 713 -114.49 22.15 3.48
CA VAL A 713 -113.52 22.68 2.50
C VAL A 713 -114.07 23.87 1.70
N THR A 714 -115.39 23.99 1.49
CA THR A 714 -115.98 25.09 0.68
C THR A 714 -116.69 26.17 1.50
N GLY A 715 -116.87 25.99 2.81
CA GLY A 715 -117.55 26.98 3.67
C GLY A 715 -119.03 27.22 3.35
N ILE A 716 -119.64 26.43 2.45
CA ILE A 716 -121.04 26.57 2.06
C ILE A 716 -121.86 25.50 2.79
N ALA A 717 -122.55 25.92 3.85
CA ALA A 717 -123.60 25.12 4.46
C ALA A 717 -124.84 25.13 3.54
N SER A 718 -125.40 23.95 3.28
CA SER A 718 -126.80 23.77 2.84
C SER A 718 -127.12 24.08 1.37
N ILE A 719 -126.65 23.24 0.44
CA ILE A 719 -127.29 23.07 -0.90
C ILE A 719 -127.56 21.57 -1.17
N SER A 720 -128.11 20.86 -0.17
CA SER A 720 -128.54 19.46 -0.36
C SER A 720 -130.06 19.30 -0.61
N SER A 721 -130.84 20.38 -0.54
CA SER A 721 -132.31 20.33 -0.65
C SER A 721 -132.89 20.67 -2.04
N TYR A 722 -132.09 21.21 -2.96
CA TYR A 722 -132.57 21.62 -4.30
C TYR A 722 -132.02 20.80 -5.48
N ILE A 723 -131.20 19.78 -5.20
CA ILE A 723 -130.63 18.93 -6.25
C ILE A 723 -131.45 17.63 -6.30
N PRO A 724 -132.03 17.25 -7.45
CA PRO A 724 -132.80 16.01 -7.58
C PRO A 724 -131.98 14.82 -7.09
N ARG A 725 -132.59 13.89 -6.34
CA ARG A 725 -131.92 12.67 -5.82
C ARG A 725 -131.13 11.93 -6.91
N PHE A 726 -131.57 11.97 -8.17
CA PHE A 726 -130.90 11.39 -9.34
C PHE A 726 -129.54 12.04 -9.66
N VAL A 727 -129.41 13.36 -9.53
CA VAL A 727 -128.17 14.10 -9.81
C VAL A 727 -127.17 13.91 -8.67
N VAL A 728 -127.61 13.92 -7.40
CA VAL A 728 -126.74 13.71 -6.22
C VAL A 728 -126.22 12.27 -6.12
N THR A 729 -126.98 11.26 -6.58
CA THR A 729 -126.57 9.85 -6.48
C THR A 729 -125.86 9.30 -7.73
N LYS A 730 -126.02 9.90 -8.91
CA LYS A 730 -125.36 9.41 -10.15
C LYS A 730 -124.41 10.40 -10.81
N VAL A 731 -124.66 11.70 -10.75
CA VAL A 731 -123.86 12.71 -11.47
C VAL A 731 -122.80 13.34 -10.56
N VAL A 732 -123.17 13.72 -9.33
CA VAL A 732 -122.25 14.29 -8.34
C VAL A 732 -121.12 13.32 -7.98
N PRO A 733 -121.36 12.00 -7.77
CA PRO A 733 -120.24 11.08 -7.55
C PRO A 733 -119.38 10.99 -8.80
N GLY A 734 -119.95 10.99 -10.01
CA GLY A 734 -119.20 10.96 -11.27
C GLY A 734 -118.32 12.20 -11.50
N THR A 735 -118.82 13.40 -11.21
CA THR A 735 -118.06 14.65 -11.34
C THR A 735 -117.08 14.86 -10.19
N LEU A 736 -117.41 14.46 -8.95
CA LEU A 736 -116.44 14.45 -7.84
C LEU A 736 -115.35 13.42 -8.06
N ILE A 737 -115.65 12.23 -8.59
CA ILE A 737 -114.64 11.25 -9.00
C ILE A 737 -113.79 11.84 -10.14
N GLY A 738 -114.40 12.50 -11.11
CA GLY A 738 -113.68 13.18 -12.20
C GLY A 738 -112.76 14.31 -11.74
N VAL A 739 -113.16 15.13 -10.77
CA VAL A 739 -112.34 16.22 -10.19
C VAL A 739 -111.31 15.68 -9.20
N ALA A 740 -111.69 14.70 -8.37
CA ALA A 740 -110.79 14.06 -7.39
C ALA A 740 -109.72 13.20 -8.05
N ILE A 741 -109.95 12.69 -9.27
CA ILE A 741 -108.94 12.00 -10.08
C ILE A 741 -108.23 12.98 -11.02
N GLY A 742 -108.98 13.92 -11.63
CA GLY A 742 -108.47 14.84 -12.65
C GLY A 742 -107.51 15.91 -12.11
N LEU A 743 -107.78 16.51 -10.94
CA LEU A 743 -106.87 17.51 -10.35
C LEU A 743 -105.52 16.91 -9.92
N PRO A 744 -105.47 15.74 -9.24
CA PRO A 744 -104.20 15.07 -8.98
C PRO A 744 -103.45 14.67 -10.25
N LEU A 745 -104.15 14.16 -11.28
CA LEU A 745 -103.51 13.85 -12.56
C LEU A 745 -102.97 15.09 -13.28
N TYR A 746 -103.68 16.22 -13.21
CA TYR A 746 -103.22 17.49 -13.78
C TYR A 746 -102.02 18.07 -13.02
N TYR A 747 -102.02 17.96 -11.68
CA TYR A 747 -100.86 18.31 -10.86
C TYR A 747 -99.66 17.44 -11.20
N LEU A 748 -99.83 16.12 -11.27
CA LEU A 748 -98.77 15.19 -11.67
C LEU A 748 -98.25 15.52 -13.07
N TYR A 749 -99.13 15.88 -14.00
CA TYR A 749 -98.74 16.29 -15.35
C TYR A 749 -97.86 17.56 -15.35
N LYS A 750 -98.20 18.56 -14.54
CA LYS A 750 -97.51 19.86 -14.54
C LYS A 750 -96.27 19.90 -13.63
N ASP A 751 -96.25 19.14 -12.54
CA ASP A 751 -95.15 19.13 -11.56
C ASP A 751 -94.08 18.07 -11.86
N ALA A 752 -94.37 17.10 -12.74
CA ALA A 752 -93.42 16.05 -13.15
C ALA A 752 -91.98 16.52 -13.44
N PRO A 753 -91.71 17.61 -14.20
CA PRO A 753 -90.33 18.02 -14.47
C PRO A 753 -89.61 18.54 -13.21
N HIS A 754 -90.32 19.22 -12.31
CA HIS A 754 -89.74 19.77 -11.07
C HIS A 754 -89.61 18.70 -9.98
N ALA A 755 -90.59 17.80 -9.86
CA ALA A 755 -90.56 16.65 -8.95
C ALA A 755 -89.39 15.71 -9.29
N TYR A 756 -89.20 15.42 -10.58
CA TYR A 756 -88.09 14.61 -11.05
C TYR A 756 -86.73 15.21 -10.69
N GLN A 757 -86.53 16.52 -10.94
CA GLN A 757 -85.29 17.21 -10.58
C GLN A 757 -84.99 17.10 -9.07
N ARG A 758 -85.96 17.35 -8.20
CA ARG A 758 -85.76 17.29 -6.74
C ARG A 758 -85.47 15.87 -6.24
N ASN A 759 -86.18 14.87 -6.76
CA ASN A 759 -85.99 13.47 -6.37
C ASN A 759 -84.65 12.93 -6.86
N VAL A 760 -84.25 13.26 -8.08
CA VAL A 760 -82.94 12.90 -8.63
C VAL A 760 -81.82 13.58 -7.86
N VAL A 761 -81.93 14.86 -7.53
CA VAL A 761 -80.92 15.56 -6.72
C VAL A 761 -80.81 14.96 -5.32
N LYS A 762 -81.94 14.66 -4.65
CA LYS A 762 -81.94 13.95 -3.35
C LYS A 762 -81.29 12.56 -3.45
N LYS A 763 -81.57 11.81 -4.52
CA LYS A 763 -81.01 10.47 -4.75
C LYS A 763 -79.51 10.53 -5.03
N ILE A 764 -79.07 11.46 -5.88
CA ILE A 764 -77.66 11.73 -6.16
C ILE A 764 -76.94 12.19 -4.89
N LYS A 765 -77.51 13.11 -4.11
CA LYS A 765 -76.94 13.58 -2.84
C LYS A 765 -76.78 12.44 -1.84
N LYS A 766 -77.82 11.61 -1.66
CA LYS A 766 -77.77 10.43 -0.79
C LYS A 766 -76.71 9.42 -1.22
N ASN A 767 -76.55 9.19 -2.53
CA ASN A 767 -75.51 8.30 -3.06
C ASN A 767 -74.11 8.90 -2.87
N ILE A 768 -73.93 10.20 -3.13
CA ILE A 768 -72.67 10.94 -2.94
C ILE A 768 -72.25 10.98 -1.46
N GLU A 769 -73.21 11.12 -0.54
CA GLU A 769 -72.99 11.05 0.91
C GLU A 769 -72.66 9.63 1.37
N HIS A 770 -73.34 8.61 0.84
CA HIS A 770 -73.06 7.20 1.15
C HIS A 770 -71.67 6.77 0.66
N GLU A 771 -71.21 7.31 -0.46
CA GLU A 771 -69.89 7.02 -1.04
C GLU A 771 -68.76 7.93 -0.50
N ASP A 772 -69.04 8.87 0.41
CA ASP A 772 -68.06 9.85 0.91
C ASP A 772 -67.28 10.55 -0.23
N TYR A 773 -67.99 10.84 -1.33
CA TYR A 773 -67.40 11.26 -2.59
C TYR A 773 -66.53 12.54 -2.45
N GLN A 774 -66.93 13.46 -1.57
CA GLN A 774 -66.19 14.67 -1.24
C GLN A 774 -64.82 14.35 -0.64
N HIS A 775 -64.77 13.41 0.31
CA HIS A 775 -63.55 13.00 0.98
C HIS A 775 -62.63 12.23 0.02
N LEU A 776 -63.18 11.26 -0.72
CA LEU A 776 -62.41 10.44 -1.66
C LEU A 776 -61.79 11.27 -2.78
N ASN A 777 -62.53 12.22 -3.36
CA ASN A 777 -62.00 13.09 -4.41
C ASN A 777 -60.97 14.10 -3.89
N SER A 778 -61.24 14.72 -2.74
CA SER A 778 -60.29 15.67 -2.14
C SER A 778 -58.99 14.97 -1.75
N LEU A 779 -59.09 13.74 -1.21
CA LEU A 779 -57.94 12.90 -0.90
C LEU A 779 -57.19 12.47 -2.18
N ARG A 780 -57.90 12.14 -3.26
CA ARG A 780 -57.31 11.81 -4.56
C ARG A 780 -56.50 12.98 -5.12
N ILE A 781 -57.08 14.19 -5.13
CA ILE A 781 -56.44 15.40 -5.64
C ILE A 781 -55.19 15.72 -4.81
N SER A 782 -55.34 15.79 -3.48
CA SER A 782 -54.22 16.04 -2.56
C SER A 782 -53.10 14.99 -2.66
N LYS A 783 -53.44 13.70 -2.81
CA LYS A 783 -52.44 12.62 -2.99
C LYS A 783 -51.64 12.78 -4.28
N GLU A 784 -52.26 13.19 -5.39
CA GLU A 784 -51.52 13.44 -6.64
C GLU A 784 -50.65 14.70 -6.53
N VAL A 785 -51.10 15.77 -5.87
CA VAL A 785 -50.25 16.94 -5.55
C VAL A 785 -49.01 16.49 -4.78
N ARG A 786 -49.19 15.76 -3.68
CA ARG A 786 -48.10 15.25 -2.84
C ARG A 786 -47.12 14.38 -3.63
N LYS A 787 -47.65 13.49 -4.48
CA LYS A 787 -46.85 12.63 -5.36
C LYS A 787 -46.02 13.46 -6.35
N VAL A 788 -46.60 14.49 -6.97
CA VAL A 788 -45.90 15.35 -7.92
C VAL A 788 -44.81 16.17 -7.22
N LEU A 789 -45.08 16.76 -6.05
CA LEU A 789 -44.10 17.54 -5.29
C LEU A 789 -42.93 16.69 -4.74
N ASN A 790 -43.16 15.39 -4.50
CA ASN A 790 -42.10 14.47 -4.06
C ASN A 790 -41.01 14.23 -5.11
N TYR A 791 -41.28 14.42 -6.41
CA TYR A 791 -40.25 14.27 -7.46
C TYR A 791 -39.12 15.30 -7.31
N PRO A 792 -39.37 16.64 -7.36
CA PRO A 792 -38.31 17.63 -7.20
C PRO A 792 -37.68 17.60 -5.79
N ALA A 793 -38.45 17.24 -4.76
CA ALA A 793 -37.91 17.03 -3.41
C ALA A 793 -36.87 15.90 -3.39
N LYS A 794 -37.13 14.79 -4.09
CA LYS A 794 -36.20 13.67 -4.23
C LYS A 794 -34.97 14.06 -5.05
N ASP A 795 -35.12 14.86 -6.10
CA ASP A 795 -33.98 15.35 -6.90
C ASP A 795 -33.03 16.21 -6.05
N ILE A 796 -33.57 17.09 -5.21
CA ILE A 796 -32.78 17.90 -4.27
C ILE A 796 -32.10 17.01 -3.22
N SER A 797 -32.82 16.03 -2.65
CA SER A 797 -32.26 15.10 -1.68
C SER A 797 -31.11 14.27 -2.27
N ASN A 798 -31.26 13.81 -3.52
CA ASN A 798 -30.21 13.10 -4.25
C ASN A 798 -28.98 14.01 -4.49
N ALA A 799 -29.19 15.26 -4.91
CA ALA A 799 -28.11 16.22 -5.13
C ALA A 799 -27.33 16.54 -3.85
N PHE A 800 -28.03 16.66 -2.71
CA PHE A 800 -27.39 16.75 -1.39
C PHE A 800 -26.59 15.50 -1.05
N ALA A 801 -27.15 14.31 -1.27
CA ALA A 801 -26.47 13.04 -1.02
C ALA A 801 -25.15 12.95 -1.82
N THR A 802 -25.17 13.28 -3.11
CA THR A 802 -23.98 13.29 -3.96
C THR A 802 -22.94 14.31 -3.49
N THR A 803 -23.36 15.51 -3.07
CA THR A 803 -22.44 16.54 -2.58
C THR A 803 -21.80 16.14 -1.25
N ILE A 804 -22.58 15.60 -0.33
CA ILE A 804 -22.11 15.07 0.96
C ILE A 804 -21.15 13.90 0.73
N GLU A 805 -21.49 12.98 -0.17
CA GLU A 805 -20.62 11.85 -0.52
C GLU A 805 -19.29 12.31 -1.11
N LYS A 806 -19.31 13.28 -2.02
CA LYS A 806 -18.08 13.86 -2.60
C LYS A 806 -17.18 14.48 -1.53
N GLN A 807 -17.76 15.24 -0.58
CA GLN A 807 -16.99 15.86 0.50
C GLN A 807 -16.51 14.82 1.54
N SER A 808 -17.35 13.83 1.86
CA SER A 808 -17.01 12.71 2.74
C SER A 808 -15.86 11.88 2.17
N SER A 809 -15.90 11.57 0.87
CA SER A 809 -14.84 10.87 0.14
C SER A 809 -13.53 11.67 0.16
N ARG A 810 -13.59 12.99 -0.10
CA ARG A 810 -12.42 13.88 0.00
C ARG A 810 -11.82 13.88 1.40
N ARG A 811 -12.65 14.02 2.43
CA ARG A 811 -12.23 13.97 3.84
C ARG A 811 -11.59 12.62 4.19
N SER A 812 -12.21 11.51 3.76
CA SER A 812 -11.68 10.16 3.98
C SER A 812 -10.31 9.97 3.31
N LYS A 813 -10.14 10.49 2.08
CA LYS A 813 -8.84 10.48 1.40
C LYS A 813 -7.76 11.25 2.17
N ILE A 814 -8.06 12.47 2.61
CA ILE A 814 -7.11 13.29 3.39
C ILE A 814 -6.77 12.61 4.72
N LEU A 815 -7.73 11.98 5.39
CA LEU A 815 -7.48 11.20 6.61
C LEU A 815 -6.58 9.98 6.35
N SER A 816 -6.77 9.30 5.22
CA SER A 816 -5.92 8.20 4.79
C SER A 816 -4.49 8.68 4.50
N ASP A 817 -4.34 9.80 3.80
CA ASP A 817 -3.04 10.41 3.47
C ASP A 817 -2.32 10.89 4.73
N LEU A 818 -3.05 11.48 5.69
CA LEU A 818 -2.54 11.87 7.01
C LEU A 818 -2.02 10.66 7.78
N LYS A 819 -2.83 9.60 7.89
CA LYS A 819 -2.42 8.36 8.57
C LYS A 819 -1.19 7.74 7.92
N THR A 820 -1.13 7.74 6.59
CA THR A 820 0.02 7.22 5.83
C THR A 820 1.28 8.03 6.14
N SER A 821 1.16 9.37 6.15
CA SER A 821 2.25 10.29 6.46
C SER A 821 2.74 10.14 7.90
N GLU A 822 1.84 9.94 8.87
CA GLU A 822 2.19 9.73 10.28
C GLU A 822 2.98 8.42 10.49
N ILE A 823 2.51 7.33 9.87
CA ILE A 823 3.22 6.04 9.96
C ILE A 823 4.59 6.14 9.25
N SER A 824 4.69 6.80 8.09
CA SER A 824 5.98 6.96 7.41
C SER A 824 6.92 7.88 8.20
N LEU A 825 6.41 8.97 8.79
CA LEU A 825 7.19 9.87 9.62
C LEU A 825 7.78 9.14 10.85
N SER A 826 6.98 8.32 11.54
CA SER A 826 7.47 7.54 12.67
C SER A 826 8.52 6.50 12.23
N PHE A 827 8.31 5.85 11.08
CA PHE A 827 9.30 4.96 10.48
C PHE A 827 10.63 5.66 10.18
N TYR A 828 10.62 6.80 9.47
CA TYR A 828 11.85 7.52 9.10
C TYR A 828 12.57 8.13 10.30
N ARG A 829 11.85 8.52 11.36
CA ARG A 829 12.46 8.96 12.63
C ARG A 829 13.22 7.84 13.31
N GLU A 830 12.57 6.68 13.45
CA GLU A 830 13.19 5.50 14.05
C GLU A 830 14.38 5.02 13.22
N LEU A 831 14.20 4.98 11.89
CA LEU A 831 15.28 4.63 10.96
C LEU A 831 16.46 5.60 11.09
N THR A 832 16.22 6.91 11.08
CA THR A 832 17.29 7.92 11.19
C THR A 832 18.06 7.75 12.50
N LYS A 833 17.37 7.48 13.61
CA LYS A 833 17.99 7.22 14.90
C LYS A 833 18.85 5.94 14.85
N GLN A 834 18.26 4.84 14.39
CA GLN A 834 18.94 3.55 14.28
C GLN A 834 20.19 3.64 13.39
N VAL A 835 20.08 4.27 12.22
CA VAL A 835 21.20 4.42 11.27
C VAL A 835 22.30 5.31 11.87
N LYS A 836 21.97 6.39 12.58
CA LYS A 836 22.96 7.24 13.26
C LYS A 836 23.71 6.50 14.37
N GLU A 837 23.02 5.69 15.16
CA GLU A 837 23.65 4.84 16.19
C GLU A 837 24.61 3.84 15.54
N GLN A 838 24.19 3.16 14.46
CA GLN A 838 25.05 2.23 13.74
C GLN A 838 26.25 2.92 13.07
N TYR A 839 26.05 4.13 12.52
CA TYR A 839 27.13 4.94 11.96
C TYR A 839 28.21 5.23 13.00
N GLN A 840 27.81 5.66 14.21
CA GLN A 840 28.74 5.94 15.30
C GLN A 840 29.47 4.68 15.77
N ILE A 841 28.77 3.54 15.87
CA ILE A 841 29.38 2.25 16.22
C ILE A 841 30.46 1.86 15.21
N VAL A 842 30.14 1.89 13.91
CA VAL A 842 31.12 1.53 12.87
C VAL A 842 32.30 2.50 12.83
N GLN A 843 32.06 3.80 13.03
CA GLN A 843 33.12 4.80 13.07
C GLN A 843 34.08 4.55 14.25
N SER A 844 33.55 4.10 15.39
CA SER A 844 34.33 3.82 16.61
C SER A 844 35.27 2.62 16.50
N PHE A 845 35.09 1.75 15.51
CA PHE A 845 35.97 0.60 15.31
C PHE A 845 37.40 1.04 15.01
N ASP A 846 38.29 0.82 15.95
CA ASP A 846 39.68 1.20 15.82
C ASP A 846 40.47 0.10 15.09
N LEU A 847 40.80 0.37 13.83
CA LEU A 847 41.57 -0.54 12.98
C LEU A 847 43.06 -0.12 12.88
N GLU A 848 43.41 1.09 13.34
CA GLU A 848 44.71 1.75 13.14
C GLU A 848 45.56 1.86 14.41
N SER A 849 44.98 1.84 15.62
CA SER A 849 45.75 2.13 16.86
C SER A 849 46.76 1.09 17.33
N VAL A 850 46.93 -0.02 16.62
CA VAL A 850 48.03 -0.97 16.88
C VAL A 850 49.41 -0.31 16.66
N HIS A 851 49.46 0.92 16.11
CA HIS A 851 50.67 1.66 15.78
C HIS A 851 51.24 2.57 16.87
N THR A 852 50.62 2.67 18.05
CA THR A 852 51.14 3.50 19.15
C THR A 852 51.28 2.72 20.44
N VAL A 853 52.13 1.71 20.43
CA VAL A 853 52.80 1.29 21.67
C VAL A 853 54.28 1.59 21.45
N ASN A 854 54.67 2.81 21.86
CA ASN A 854 56.06 3.23 22.01
C ASN A 854 56.68 2.57 23.24
#